data_AF-A0A1T4YRJ2-F1
#
_entry.id   AF-A0A1T4YRJ2-F1
#
_cell.length_a   1.000
_cell.length_b   1.000
_cell.length_c   1.000
_cell.angle_alpha   90.00
_cell.angle_beta   90.00
_cell.angle_gamma   90.00
#
_symmetry.space_group_name_H-M   'P 1'
#
loop_
_entity.id
_entity.type
_entity.pdbx_description
1 polymer ?
#
loop_
_entity_poly.entity_id
_entity_poly.type
_entity_poly.pdbx_seq_one_letter_code
_entity_poly.pdbx_strand_id
1 'polypeptide(L)'
;MTTPLRLPLRRGLAAAAVGALTASLLAITPATAQAAPTPTVGVTVDYFDDVYDDLGASSVFETVTIERFEYLLKNQTGNVAFFIGDPSDPSSQATIAHVNRVAKARGISKIYNFTPKLDGDSLNVWDLADSGLSEAGRTFYGNVGNRLITDYLNKDVETTFTKNAATDPYLFVYNKDRQVGGVEDRIVAALAGAKTAADLDTPAEVDAYEDQVEATLGSVGSYATNTNFTFQKDEVNRRHSASYPNAETHGGEILTDADSTDGFRIQTVTYPELLHLLDQPGDIPLLFGGTWCHNTRAIIKQVNADAQTYGVRTVYNFDFSLFSTGNGGSDLGHIRDNALPTTEDGVTKVSRPSHLYGDLVNDRLTNAITQYRTTQDVADLGGGSVNAVSYFPGGDTSKTAKQARKIQVGHVLTYNKDHVDALGERAPVVDQAIRRNDDGGNTEHMTEWWYVAGRDLPLGDAALRGSLNPASEAGANSLQSQRAFAKEAVAEIDTVFRGLAGRSHASTTTVAEVGPVSVGGTPTLDVSVAAAGYAPFISLNSANANTALLTDTGRPSGLVAVFDGAEKVGQARLKRNGTASITLPAQPAGESDLTVRYLGRGDVIDPSQTTVSFAVAGDPSTTTLAAPPSLTFGTGGSVTATVTEGATGSVRLQGLPGDPVTGTIENGVASLAVPTSTPAGRYTLLARYTGDDRFGASESEPVELVVGKANAALKATVAGTRYGTAPVVKATVTGPAGVTPTGTVTVTTGGKSYVGRVSGAGAASVALPRTLTPKAYALTIVYSGDANVRAASTTSRVTVAKGAVGSVKLKPRKTVRAKKVTAATVTVATPSGLAKATGKVRIVLKRGSSTKAVVATVRSGRATVKLPKLTKGTWTAKVSYLGSTTYTGRTVTTKVKVKG
;
A
#
# COMPACT_ATOMS: atom_id res chain seq x y z
N MET A 1 -22.52 -84.25 27.51
CA MET A 1 -23.23 -85.45 27.01
C MET A 1 -24.12 -85.04 25.85
N THR A 2 -24.16 -85.90 24.82
CA THR A 2 -25.17 -85.97 23.74
C THR A 2 -25.36 -84.76 22.80
N THR A 3 -24.75 -84.84 21.61
CA THR A 3 -25.42 -84.51 20.34
C THR A 3 -26.50 -85.58 20.07
N PRO A 4 -27.59 -85.37 19.27
CA PRO A 4 -27.42 -85.34 17.81
C PRO A 4 -28.54 -84.68 16.93
N LEU A 5 -28.16 -84.39 15.67
CA LEU A 5 -28.85 -84.62 14.37
C LEU A 5 -30.24 -84.03 14.00
N ARG A 6 -30.29 -83.25 12.91
CA ARG A 6 -30.87 -83.54 11.54
C ARG A 6 -31.25 -82.22 10.81
N LEU A 7 -30.57 -81.85 9.71
CA LEU A 7 -30.86 -82.15 8.28
C LEU A 7 -32.03 -81.28 7.68
N PRO A 8 -32.14 -81.03 6.35
CA PRO A 8 -31.31 -80.19 5.46
C PRO A 8 -32.13 -79.38 4.39
N LEU A 9 -31.43 -78.87 3.35
CA LEU A 9 -31.84 -78.38 2.02
C LEU A 9 -32.18 -76.87 1.87
N ARG A 10 -31.28 -76.08 1.26
CA ARG A 10 -31.11 -75.76 -0.19
C ARG A 10 -32.15 -74.73 -0.67
N ARG A 11 -31.88 -73.71 -1.49
CA ARG A 11 -30.70 -73.15 -2.17
C ARG A 11 -31.21 -71.86 -2.83
N GLY A 12 -30.39 -70.80 -2.88
CA GLY A 12 -30.59 -69.65 -3.76
C GLY A 12 -29.27 -68.89 -3.89
N LEU A 13 -28.62 -69.04 -5.05
CA LEU A 13 -27.31 -68.50 -5.37
C LEU A 13 -27.30 -66.97 -5.48
N ALA A 14 -26.21 -66.35 -5.03
CA ALA A 14 -25.52 -65.30 -5.77
C ALA A 14 -24.03 -65.33 -5.41
N ALA A 15 -23.18 -65.36 -6.44
CA ALA A 15 -21.75 -65.64 -6.36
C ALA A 15 -20.94 -64.45 -5.83
N ALA A 16 -19.93 -64.74 -5.00
CA ALA A 16 -18.84 -63.83 -4.68
C ALA A 16 -17.51 -64.50 -5.09
N ALA A 17 -16.74 -63.82 -5.93
CA ALA A 17 -15.44 -64.24 -6.39
C ALA A 17 -14.42 -64.20 -5.23
N VAL A 18 -13.74 -65.31 -5.01
CA VAL A 18 -12.63 -65.45 -4.05
C VAL A 18 -11.33 -65.10 -4.78
N GLY A 19 -10.73 -63.97 -4.41
CA GLY A 19 -9.32 -63.67 -4.71
C GLY A 19 -8.46 -64.15 -3.53
N ALA A 20 -7.63 -65.17 -3.76
CA ALA A 20 -6.68 -65.68 -2.79
C ALA A 20 -5.54 -64.68 -2.57
N LEU A 21 -5.37 -64.20 -1.34
CA LEU A 21 -4.15 -63.53 -0.88
C LEU A 21 -3.33 -64.52 -0.07
N THR A 22 -2.24 -65.00 -0.66
CA THR A 22 -1.18 -65.74 0.03
C THR A 22 -0.43 -64.77 0.94
N ALA A 23 -0.54 -64.97 2.25
CA ALA A 23 0.25 -64.27 3.25
C ALA A 23 1.70 -64.79 3.21
N SER A 24 2.59 -63.99 2.62
CA SER A 24 4.03 -64.17 2.79
C SER A 24 4.42 -63.67 4.19
N LEU A 25 4.77 -64.58 5.10
CA LEU A 25 5.50 -64.21 6.32
C LEU A 25 6.88 -63.66 5.89
N LEU A 26 7.00 -62.35 5.72
CA LEU A 26 8.30 -61.69 5.77
C LEU A 26 8.72 -61.64 7.24
N ALA A 27 9.85 -62.27 7.54
CA ALA A 27 10.59 -62.04 8.77
C ALA A 27 10.93 -60.54 8.85
N ILE A 28 10.34 -59.84 9.82
CA ILE A 28 10.67 -58.47 10.13
C ILE A 28 12.05 -58.51 10.80
N THR A 29 13.11 -58.29 10.04
CA THR A 29 14.38 -57.86 10.60
C THR A 29 14.14 -56.52 11.29
N PRO A 30 14.56 -56.32 12.56
CA PRO A 30 14.44 -55.01 13.19
C PRO A 30 15.17 -54.00 12.31
N ALA A 31 14.48 -52.92 11.95
CA ALA A 31 15.13 -51.81 11.25
C ALA A 31 16.32 -51.37 12.09
N THR A 32 17.54 -51.51 11.55
CA THR A 32 18.72 -50.91 12.15
C THR A 32 18.43 -49.41 12.26
N ALA A 33 18.43 -48.88 13.48
CA ALA A 33 18.24 -47.44 13.71
C ALA A 33 19.22 -46.69 12.80
N GLN A 34 18.67 -45.92 11.86
CA GLN A 34 19.47 -45.14 10.93
C GLN A 34 20.14 -44.01 11.72
N ALA A 35 21.46 -43.90 11.62
CA ALA A 35 22.20 -42.82 12.25
C ALA A 35 21.64 -41.45 11.80
N ALA A 36 21.66 -40.47 12.71
CA ALA A 36 21.22 -39.12 12.39
C ALA A 36 22.00 -38.56 11.17
N PRO A 37 21.35 -37.75 10.31
CA PRO A 37 22.03 -37.12 9.18
C PRO A 37 23.16 -36.20 9.65
N THR A 38 24.12 -35.94 8.77
CA THR A 38 25.19 -34.97 9.04
C THR A 38 24.57 -33.59 9.32
N PRO A 39 25.03 -32.85 10.36
CA PRO A 39 24.41 -31.59 10.75
C PRO A 39 24.81 -30.46 9.80
N THR A 40 23.89 -30.06 8.91
CA THR A 40 24.13 -29.05 7.87
C THR A 40 23.10 -27.93 7.82
N VAL A 41 22.11 -27.93 8.69
CA VAL A 41 21.00 -26.95 8.72
C VAL A 41 21.21 -25.93 9.84
N GLY A 42 20.88 -24.67 9.56
CA GLY A 42 21.06 -23.54 10.48
C GLY A 42 22.50 -22.98 10.50
N VAL A 43 22.64 -21.77 11.02
CA VAL A 43 23.92 -21.05 11.10
C VAL A 43 24.91 -21.71 12.06
N THR A 44 26.20 -21.46 11.83
CA THR A 44 27.26 -21.69 12.81
C THR A 44 27.84 -20.33 13.17
N VAL A 45 27.91 -20.04 14.46
CA VAL A 45 28.42 -18.76 14.97
C VAL A 45 29.49 -19.08 16.00
N ASP A 46 30.71 -18.60 15.74
CA ASP A 46 31.82 -18.64 16.70
C ASP A 46 31.90 -17.27 17.35
N TYR A 47 31.11 -17.07 18.40
CA TYR A 47 30.98 -15.78 19.08
C TYR A 47 32.35 -15.19 19.46
N PHE A 48 33.29 -16.01 19.92
CA PHE A 48 34.61 -15.56 20.32
C PHE A 48 35.48 -15.09 19.16
N ASP A 49 35.45 -15.79 18.03
CA ASP A 49 36.14 -15.36 16.80
C ASP A 49 35.59 -14.02 16.30
N ASP A 50 34.27 -13.83 16.42
CA ASP A 50 33.61 -12.63 15.93
C ASP A 50 33.81 -11.39 16.82
N VAL A 51 33.97 -11.56 18.14
CA VAL A 51 34.01 -10.43 19.10
C VAL A 51 35.39 -10.15 19.70
N TYR A 52 36.39 -11.00 19.48
CA TYR A 52 37.77 -10.79 19.93
C TYR A 52 38.74 -10.80 18.75
N ASP A 53 39.30 -9.64 18.44
CA ASP A 53 40.05 -9.38 17.20
C ASP A 53 41.23 -10.35 16.97
N ASP A 54 41.95 -10.73 18.04
CA ASP A 54 43.19 -11.51 17.96
C ASP A 54 43.05 -12.98 18.42
N LEU A 55 41.85 -13.44 18.78
CA LEU A 55 41.65 -14.76 19.36
C LEU A 55 41.63 -15.89 18.32
N GLY A 56 40.93 -15.65 17.21
CA GLY A 56 40.74 -16.58 16.11
C GLY A 56 39.78 -17.74 16.41
N ALA A 57 39.29 -18.38 15.34
CA ALA A 57 38.39 -19.52 15.39
C ALA A 57 38.92 -20.71 16.20
N SER A 58 37.99 -21.54 16.70
CA SER A 58 38.33 -22.74 17.49
C SER A 58 39.16 -22.42 18.73
N SER A 59 38.78 -21.35 19.43
CA SER A 59 39.35 -21.01 20.73
C SER A 59 38.99 -22.06 21.79
N VAL A 60 39.72 -22.09 22.90
CA VAL A 60 39.36 -22.95 24.06
C VAL A 60 38.22 -22.36 24.90
N PHE A 61 37.73 -21.17 24.57
CA PHE A 61 36.77 -20.45 25.39
C PHE A 61 35.33 -20.89 25.12
N GLU A 62 34.51 -20.82 26.15
CA GLU A 62 33.06 -20.99 26.06
C GLU A 62 32.40 -20.07 27.07
N THR A 63 31.55 -19.15 26.58
CA THR A 63 30.76 -18.29 27.44
C THR A 63 29.73 -19.14 28.18
N VAL A 64 29.60 -18.91 29.47
CA VAL A 64 28.58 -19.55 30.29
C VAL A 64 27.60 -18.53 30.84
N THR A 65 26.31 -18.84 30.71
CA THR A 65 25.25 -18.13 31.44
C THR A 65 25.55 -18.13 32.94
N ILE A 66 25.05 -17.16 33.69
CA ILE A 66 25.26 -17.10 35.15
C ILE A 66 24.76 -18.36 35.87
N GLU A 67 23.68 -19.00 35.42
CA GLU A 67 23.23 -20.29 35.96
C GLU A 67 24.30 -21.38 35.76
N ARG A 68 24.84 -21.48 34.53
CA ARG A 68 25.88 -22.46 34.23
C ARG A 68 27.19 -22.15 34.95
N PHE A 69 27.55 -20.88 35.11
CA PHE A 69 28.69 -20.47 35.93
C PHE A 69 28.52 -20.91 37.39
N GLU A 70 27.38 -20.61 38.02
CA GLU A 70 27.07 -21.04 39.38
C GLU A 70 27.05 -22.57 39.50
N TYR A 71 26.47 -23.28 38.53
CA TYR A 71 26.50 -24.74 38.48
C TYR A 71 27.94 -25.27 38.43
N LEU A 72 28.83 -24.70 37.61
CA LEU A 72 30.22 -25.15 37.56
C LEU A 72 30.94 -24.94 38.89
N LEU A 73 30.73 -23.79 39.54
CA LEU A 73 31.31 -23.51 40.86
C LEU A 73 30.78 -24.47 41.95
N LYS A 74 29.51 -24.84 41.86
CA LYS A 74 28.83 -25.65 42.88
C LYS A 74 28.98 -27.16 42.68
N ASN A 75 28.94 -27.63 41.44
CA ASN A 75 28.73 -29.04 41.10
C ASN A 75 29.90 -29.67 40.36
N GLN A 76 30.72 -28.90 39.63
CA GLN A 76 31.82 -29.48 38.86
C GLN A 76 32.94 -29.97 39.77
N THR A 77 33.21 -31.28 39.75
CA THR A 77 34.36 -31.89 40.43
C THR A 77 35.63 -31.78 39.58
N GLY A 78 36.79 -31.76 40.22
CA GLY A 78 38.09 -31.63 39.56
C GLY A 78 38.46 -30.17 39.28
N ASN A 79 39.60 -29.95 38.63
CA ASN A 79 40.08 -28.59 38.36
C ASN A 79 39.45 -28.03 37.10
N VAL A 80 39.02 -26.78 37.14
CA VAL A 80 38.36 -26.07 36.04
C VAL A 80 39.04 -24.73 35.84
N ALA A 81 39.28 -24.33 34.59
CA ALA A 81 39.79 -23.00 34.26
C ALA A 81 38.61 -22.06 33.97
N PHE A 82 38.67 -20.87 34.56
CA PHE A 82 37.70 -19.80 34.34
C PHE A 82 38.41 -18.51 33.92
N PHE A 83 37.73 -17.75 33.07
CA PHE A 83 38.14 -16.41 32.66
C PHE A 83 36.95 -15.48 32.87
N ILE A 84 37.04 -14.58 33.84
CA ILE A 84 36.06 -13.52 34.02
C ILE A 84 36.52 -12.34 33.17
N GLY A 85 35.72 -11.98 32.17
CA GLY A 85 36.06 -10.90 31.25
C GLY A 85 35.00 -10.73 30.16
N ASP A 86 35.06 -9.60 29.48
CA ASP A 86 34.03 -9.13 28.54
C ASP A 86 34.68 -8.62 27.25
N PRO A 87 34.10 -8.85 26.06
CA PRO A 87 34.70 -8.39 24.81
C PRO A 87 34.75 -6.86 24.67
N SER A 88 33.93 -6.12 25.42
CA SER A 88 34.00 -4.67 25.44
C SER A 88 35.17 -4.13 26.29
N ASP A 89 35.82 -4.98 27.09
CA ASP A 89 36.91 -4.59 27.97
C ASP A 89 38.26 -4.62 27.22
N PRO A 90 38.99 -3.48 27.11
CA PRO A 90 40.26 -3.43 26.38
C PRO A 90 41.33 -4.39 26.90
N SER A 91 41.29 -4.71 28.20
CA SER A 91 42.23 -5.62 28.82
C SER A 91 41.93 -7.08 28.46
N SER A 92 40.65 -7.43 28.43
CA SER A 92 40.17 -8.72 27.92
C SER A 92 40.55 -8.92 26.45
N GLN A 93 40.38 -7.89 25.61
CA GLN A 93 40.82 -7.90 24.21
C GLN A 93 42.33 -8.17 24.09
N ALA A 94 43.15 -7.44 24.85
CA ALA A 94 44.60 -7.54 24.75
C ALA A 94 45.17 -8.88 25.26
N THR A 95 44.48 -9.57 26.17
CA THR A 95 45.05 -10.72 26.89
C THR A 95 44.51 -12.08 26.46
N ILE A 96 43.26 -12.17 26.00
CA ILE A 96 42.57 -13.46 25.81
C ILE A 96 43.29 -14.37 24.80
N ALA A 97 43.89 -13.79 23.74
CA ALA A 97 44.64 -14.54 22.74
C ALA A 97 45.91 -15.19 23.31
N HIS A 98 46.58 -14.52 24.25
CA HIS A 98 47.74 -15.07 24.97
C HIS A 98 47.31 -16.23 25.88
N VAL A 99 46.20 -16.07 26.60
CA VAL A 99 45.61 -17.13 27.41
C VAL A 99 45.25 -18.35 26.55
N ASN A 100 44.64 -18.15 25.38
CA ASN A 100 44.31 -19.21 24.43
C ASN A 100 45.56 -19.99 23.99
N ARG A 101 46.66 -19.30 23.65
CA ARG A 101 47.90 -19.93 23.19
C ARG A 101 48.52 -20.82 24.27
N VAL A 102 48.69 -20.29 25.48
CA VAL A 102 49.24 -21.06 26.61
C VAL A 102 48.34 -22.25 26.93
N ALA A 103 47.02 -22.05 26.98
CA ALA A 103 46.07 -23.11 27.24
C ALA A 103 46.15 -24.24 26.20
N LYS A 104 46.18 -23.90 24.90
CA LYS A 104 46.35 -24.87 23.81
C LYS A 104 47.68 -25.61 23.91
N ALA A 105 48.78 -24.93 24.23
CA ALA A 105 50.10 -25.55 24.42
C ALA A 105 50.11 -26.59 25.55
N ARG A 106 49.28 -26.39 26.58
CA ARG A 106 49.08 -27.37 27.67
C ARG A 106 48.08 -28.48 27.36
N GLY A 107 47.40 -28.43 26.22
CA GLY A 107 46.31 -29.36 25.91
C GLY A 107 45.04 -29.11 26.74
N ILE A 108 44.86 -27.90 27.29
CA ILE A 108 43.60 -27.51 27.92
C ILE A 108 42.57 -27.31 26.80
N SER A 109 41.48 -28.07 26.86
CA SER A 109 40.45 -28.06 25.83
C SER A 109 39.33 -27.05 26.08
N LYS A 110 39.14 -26.62 27.34
CA LYS A 110 38.10 -25.66 27.73
C LYS A 110 38.55 -24.70 28.82
N ILE A 111 38.22 -23.42 28.63
CA ILE A 111 38.20 -22.36 29.65
C ILE A 111 36.80 -21.74 29.62
N TYR A 112 36.12 -21.70 30.77
CA TYR A 112 34.78 -21.14 30.85
C TYR A 112 34.86 -19.63 31.07
N ASN A 113 34.31 -18.87 30.13
CA ASN A 113 34.20 -17.42 30.22
C ASN A 113 32.90 -17.01 30.92
N PHE A 114 32.99 -16.09 31.88
CA PHE A 114 31.81 -15.46 32.49
C PHE A 114 31.96 -13.94 32.43
N THR A 115 31.03 -13.27 31.76
CA THR A 115 30.90 -11.81 31.85
C THR A 115 29.93 -11.45 32.98
N PRO A 116 30.30 -10.55 33.90
CA PRO A 116 29.37 -10.04 34.90
C PRO A 116 28.36 -9.05 34.32
N LYS A 117 28.58 -8.53 33.09
CA LYS A 117 27.65 -7.67 32.33
C LYS A 117 26.59 -8.52 31.64
N LEU A 118 25.45 -8.72 32.30
CA LEU A 118 24.42 -9.65 31.81
C LEU A 118 23.75 -9.21 30.51
N ASP A 119 23.69 -7.91 30.25
CA ASP A 119 23.17 -7.31 29.03
C ASP A 119 24.27 -6.97 28.01
N GLY A 120 25.54 -7.18 28.36
CA GLY A 120 26.71 -6.77 27.57
C GLY A 120 27.04 -5.27 27.68
N ASP A 121 26.38 -4.54 28.59
CA ASP A 121 26.55 -3.09 28.74
C ASP A 121 26.60 -2.70 30.23
N SER A 122 25.50 -2.17 30.79
CA SER A 122 25.47 -1.51 32.09
C SER A 122 24.90 -2.39 33.22
N LEU A 123 24.25 -3.51 32.92
CA LEU A 123 23.71 -4.44 33.91
C LEU A 123 24.81 -5.40 34.40
N ASN A 124 25.77 -4.87 35.16
CA ASN A 124 26.85 -5.65 35.74
C ASN A 124 26.52 -6.09 37.18
N VAL A 125 26.44 -7.40 37.44
CA VAL A 125 26.04 -7.93 38.78
C VAL A 125 27.00 -7.57 39.92
N TRP A 126 28.21 -7.11 39.61
CA TRP A 126 29.20 -6.67 40.57
C TRP A 126 29.33 -5.14 40.63
N ASP A 127 28.93 -4.42 39.57
CA ASP A 127 28.89 -2.96 39.53
C ASP A 127 27.58 -2.44 38.90
N LEU A 128 26.64 -1.99 39.73
CA LEU A 128 25.31 -1.58 39.30
C LEU A 128 25.11 -0.06 39.30
N ALA A 129 26.19 0.72 39.44
CA ALA A 129 26.11 2.18 39.55
C ALA A 129 25.40 2.81 38.35
N ASP A 130 25.73 2.32 37.14
CA ASP A 130 25.24 2.85 35.87
C ASP A 130 24.08 2.05 35.26
N SER A 131 23.57 1.02 35.96
CA SER A 131 22.53 0.10 35.46
C SER A 131 21.17 0.74 35.14
N GLY A 132 20.94 1.98 35.57
CA GLY A 132 19.64 2.67 35.45
C GLY A 132 18.51 2.07 36.31
N LEU A 133 18.78 1.00 37.07
CA LEU A 133 17.79 0.33 37.92
C LEU A 133 17.42 1.18 39.15
N SER A 134 16.23 0.94 39.70
CA SER A 134 15.82 1.39 41.04
C SER A 134 16.68 0.74 42.14
N GLU A 135 16.63 1.25 43.37
CA GLU A 135 17.28 0.66 44.54
C GLU A 135 16.87 -0.80 44.74
N ALA A 136 15.58 -1.11 44.62
CA ALA A 136 15.08 -2.48 44.70
C ALA A 136 15.71 -3.39 43.62
N GLY A 137 15.83 -2.89 42.38
CA GLY A 137 16.52 -3.58 41.31
C GLY A 137 18.00 -3.78 41.62
N ARG A 138 18.72 -2.71 41.98
CA ARG A 138 20.16 -2.77 42.31
C ARG A 138 20.43 -3.74 43.45
N THR A 139 19.61 -3.75 44.50
CA THR A 139 19.72 -4.71 45.61
C THR A 139 19.52 -6.15 45.12
N PHE A 140 18.50 -6.41 44.31
CA PHE A 140 18.24 -7.76 43.81
C PHE A 140 19.39 -8.31 42.97
N TYR A 141 19.80 -7.58 41.93
CA TYR A 141 20.88 -8.00 41.04
C TYR A 141 22.23 -8.07 41.77
N GLY A 142 22.49 -7.12 42.68
CA GLY A 142 23.70 -7.11 43.50
C GLY A 142 23.78 -8.29 44.46
N ASN A 143 22.65 -8.73 45.02
CA ASN A 143 22.60 -9.93 45.86
C ASN A 143 22.95 -11.20 45.08
N VAL A 144 22.59 -11.28 43.80
CA VAL A 144 22.99 -12.41 42.95
C VAL A 144 24.51 -12.42 42.76
N GLY A 145 25.10 -11.29 42.36
CA GLY A 145 26.55 -11.17 42.20
C GLY A 145 27.31 -11.43 43.51
N ASN A 146 26.80 -10.93 44.63
CA ASN A 146 27.38 -11.15 45.95
C ASN A 146 27.33 -12.62 46.37
N ARG A 147 26.24 -13.34 46.06
CA ARG A 147 26.12 -14.78 46.35
C ARG A 147 27.22 -15.59 45.68
N LEU A 148 27.53 -15.29 44.41
CA LEU A 148 28.62 -15.96 43.68
C LEU A 148 29.94 -15.84 44.44
N ILE A 149 30.18 -14.67 45.03
CA ILE A 149 31.38 -14.39 45.81
C ILE A 149 31.34 -15.11 47.16
N THR A 150 30.32 -14.87 47.97
CA THR A 150 30.26 -15.34 49.37
C THR A 150 30.13 -16.85 49.51
N ASP A 151 29.45 -17.49 48.56
CA ASP A 151 29.09 -18.89 48.65
C ASP A 151 30.10 -19.78 47.90
N TYR A 152 30.89 -19.21 46.98
CA TYR A 152 31.78 -19.98 46.12
C TYR A 152 33.18 -19.41 45.89
N LEU A 153 33.33 -18.15 45.45
CA LEU A 153 34.64 -17.60 45.02
C LEU A 153 35.52 -17.08 46.17
N ASN A 154 34.95 -16.82 47.35
CA ASN A 154 35.67 -16.38 48.54
C ASN A 154 35.46 -17.35 49.71
N LYS A 155 35.50 -18.65 49.41
CA LYS A 155 35.67 -19.68 50.44
C LYS A 155 37.13 -19.85 50.86
N ASP A 156 38.03 -19.14 50.17
CA ASP A 156 39.47 -19.27 50.19
C ASP A 156 40.16 -18.57 51.36
N VAL A 157 41.24 -19.19 51.82
CA VAL A 157 42.14 -18.68 52.87
C VAL A 157 43.50 -18.27 52.31
N GLU A 158 43.93 -18.83 51.18
CA GLU A 158 45.20 -18.47 50.53
C GLU A 158 45.01 -17.50 49.35
N THR A 159 44.07 -17.79 48.45
CA THR A 159 43.85 -17.00 47.23
C THR A 159 42.46 -16.37 47.21
N THR A 160 42.32 -15.17 47.78
CA THR A 160 41.04 -14.45 47.81
C THR A 160 40.65 -13.91 46.44
N PHE A 161 39.44 -14.23 45.97
CA PHE A 161 38.83 -13.53 44.84
C PHE A 161 38.61 -12.05 45.19
N THR A 162 39.25 -11.17 44.43
CA THR A 162 39.10 -9.72 44.60
C THR A 162 38.10 -9.19 43.59
N LYS A 163 36.96 -8.74 44.09
CA LYS A 163 35.94 -8.04 43.30
C LYS A 163 36.48 -6.70 42.85
N ASN A 164 36.87 -6.56 41.59
CA ASN A 164 37.24 -5.26 41.04
C ASN A 164 37.01 -5.20 39.52
N ALA A 165 35.92 -4.53 39.12
CA ALA A 165 35.56 -4.30 37.71
C ALA A 165 36.60 -3.46 36.95
N ALA A 166 37.53 -2.78 37.64
CA ALA A 166 38.62 -2.04 37.02
C ALA A 166 39.88 -2.90 36.74
N THR A 167 39.88 -4.19 37.09
CA THR A 167 41.02 -5.11 36.90
C THR A 167 40.68 -6.36 36.09
N ASP A 168 39.55 -6.35 35.36
CA ASP A 168 39.23 -7.41 34.39
C ASP A 168 40.33 -7.45 33.29
N PRO A 169 40.67 -8.65 32.77
CA PRO A 169 40.08 -9.94 33.10
C PRO A 169 40.75 -10.63 34.31
N TYR A 170 40.04 -11.61 34.87
CA TYR A 170 40.51 -12.46 35.97
C TYR A 170 40.54 -13.93 35.53
N LEU A 171 41.74 -14.49 35.39
CA LEU A 171 41.97 -15.90 35.02
C LEU A 171 42.24 -16.72 36.28
N PHE A 172 41.57 -17.85 36.47
CA PHE A 172 41.81 -18.69 37.65
C PHE A 172 41.53 -20.17 37.43
N VAL A 173 42.19 -20.99 38.25
CA VAL A 173 41.94 -22.43 38.37
C VAL A 173 41.12 -22.67 39.62
N TYR A 174 40.00 -23.35 39.46
CA TYR A 174 39.03 -23.61 40.52
C TYR A 174 38.85 -25.11 40.74
N ASN A 175 38.74 -25.51 42.00
CA ASN A 175 38.38 -26.86 42.41
C ASN A 175 37.49 -26.79 43.65
N LYS A 176 36.19 -27.10 43.48
CA LYS A 176 35.19 -26.97 44.56
C LYS A 176 35.49 -27.84 45.79
N ASP A 177 36.24 -28.93 45.59
CA ASP A 177 36.53 -29.94 46.61
C ASP A 177 37.89 -29.69 47.29
N ARG A 178 38.64 -28.66 46.88
CA ARG A 178 39.95 -28.35 47.46
C ARG A 178 39.81 -27.80 48.87
N GLN A 179 40.68 -28.30 49.75
CA GLN A 179 40.81 -27.87 51.12
C GLN A 179 42.29 -27.66 51.48
N VAL A 180 42.58 -26.61 52.25
CA VAL A 180 43.89 -26.36 52.86
C VAL A 180 43.72 -26.30 54.37
N GLY A 181 44.47 -27.15 55.10
CA GLY A 181 44.35 -27.23 56.55
C GLY A 181 42.95 -27.66 57.06
N GLY A 182 42.15 -28.33 56.23
CA GLY A 182 40.77 -28.72 56.54
C GLY A 182 39.73 -27.60 56.36
N VAL A 183 40.14 -26.44 55.85
CA VAL A 183 39.25 -25.34 55.45
C VAL A 183 39.09 -25.36 53.94
N GLU A 184 37.93 -24.97 53.43
CA GLU A 184 37.72 -24.81 51.99
C GLU A 184 38.73 -23.81 51.41
N ASP A 185 39.29 -24.12 50.25
CA ASP A 185 40.23 -23.24 49.54
C ASP A 185 40.15 -23.61 48.05
N ARG A 186 39.10 -23.12 47.40
CA ARG A 186 38.61 -23.58 46.10
C ARG A 186 39.34 -22.96 44.91
N ILE A 187 39.88 -21.75 45.00
CA ILE A 187 40.77 -21.14 44.00
C ILE A 187 42.19 -21.67 44.24
N VAL A 188 42.69 -22.43 43.27
CA VAL A 188 44.02 -23.05 43.33
C VAL A 188 45.11 -22.03 42.98
N ALA A 189 44.86 -21.24 41.95
CA ALA A 189 45.75 -20.17 41.48
C ALA A 189 44.91 -19.16 40.69
N ALA A 190 45.33 -17.89 40.70
CA ALA A 190 44.68 -16.83 39.95
C ALA A 190 45.70 -15.83 39.39
N LEU A 191 45.37 -15.27 38.23
CA LEU A 191 46.02 -14.15 37.60
C LEU A 191 45.00 -13.03 37.45
N ALA A 192 45.28 -11.91 38.11
CA ALA A 192 44.45 -10.72 38.13
C ALA A 192 45.27 -9.51 37.71
N GLY A 193 44.58 -8.46 37.26
CA GLY A 193 45.20 -7.18 36.93
C GLY A 193 45.07 -6.87 35.45
N ALA A 194 44.66 -5.64 35.16
CA ALA A 194 44.46 -5.19 33.79
C ALA A 194 45.80 -5.10 33.03
N LYS A 195 45.77 -5.53 31.77
CA LYS A 195 46.85 -5.38 30.80
C LYS A 195 46.29 -4.79 29.53
N THR A 196 46.69 -3.57 29.22
CA THR A 196 46.34 -2.93 27.95
C THR A 196 47.23 -3.46 26.84
N ALA A 197 46.86 -3.19 25.58
CA ALA A 197 47.74 -3.48 24.44
C ALA A 197 49.13 -2.83 24.57
N ALA A 198 49.25 -1.69 25.27
CA ALA A 198 50.51 -1.03 25.54
C ALA A 198 51.35 -1.73 26.62
N ASP A 199 50.74 -2.55 27.48
CA ASP A 199 51.46 -3.35 28.47
C ASP A 199 52.00 -4.66 27.88
N LEU A 200 51.69 -4.95 26.62
CA LEU A 200 52.01 -6.18 25.89
C LEU A 200 52.59 -5.87 24.48
N ASP A 201 53.23 -4.70 24.31
CA ASP A 201 53.67 -4.22 23.00
C ASP A 201 55.06 -4.72 22.58
N THR A 202 55.84 -5.28 23.53
CA THR A 202 57.12 -5.94 23.25
C THR A 202 57.07 -7.46 23.43
N PRO A 203 57.92 -8.23 22.71
CA PRO A 203 58.05 -9.67 22.93
C PRO A 203 58.36 -10.06 24.37
N ALA A 204 59.16 -9.26 25.09
CA ALA A 204 59.53 -9.57 26.47
C ALA A 204 58.36 -9.41 27.46
N GLU A 205 57.48 -8.43 27.22
CA GLU A 205 56.27 -8.25 28.03
C GLU A 205 55.23 -9.33 27.73
N VAL A 206 55.10 -9.71 26.46
CA VAL A 206 54.29 -10.85 26.03
C VAL A 206 54.76 -12.13 26.69
N ASP A 207 56.06 -12.43 26.63
CA ASP A 207 56.65 -13.62 27.25
C ASP A 207 56.41 -13.60 28.78
N ALA A 208 56.62 -12.44 29.43
CA ALA A 208 56.39 -12.31 30.86
C ALA A 208 54.92 -12.50 31.26
N TYR A 209 53.96 -12.06 30.44
CA TYR A 209 52.55 -12.30 30.68
C TYR A 209 52.18 -13.76 30.43
N GLU A 210 52.67 -14.36 29.33
CA GLU A 210 52.46 -15.78 29.04
C GLU A 210 53.06 -16.69 30.12
N ASP A 211 54.20 -16.32 30.72
CA ASP A 211 54.78 -17.00 31.89
C ASP A 211 53.86 -16.93 33.13
N GLN A 212 53.15 -15.81 33.34
CA GLN A 212 52.16 -15.68 34.43
C GLN A 212 50.91 -16.54 34.18
N VAL A 213 50.45 -16.57 32.93
CA VAL A 213 49.36 -17.45 32.49
C VAL A 213 49.78 -18.91 32.68
N GLU A 214 51.01 -19.27 32.30
CA GLU A 214 51.60 -20.59 32.46
C GLU A 214 51.75 -20.97 33.94
N ALA A 215 52.13 -20.04 34.82
CA ALA A 215 52.17 -20.28 36.26
C ALA A 215 50.77 -20.56 36.83
N THR A 216 49.75 -19.88 36.32
CA THR A 216 48.36 -20.03 36.76
C THR A 216 47.75 -21.34 36.26
N LEU A 217 47.80 -21.58 34.94
CA LEU A 217 47.25 -22.77 34.30
C LEU A 217 48.11 -24.03 34.54
N GLY A 218 49.36 -23.86 34.98
CA GLY A 218 50.27 -24.95 35.36
C GLY A 218 50.18 -25.37 36.81
N SER A 219 49.36 -24.68 37.61
CA SER A 219 49.18 -24.98 39.04
C SER A 219 48.60 -26.38 39.30
N VAL A 220 48.00 -27.01 38.28
CA VAL A 220 47.38 -28.33 38.35
C VAL A 220 47.78 -29.21 37.17
N GLY A 221 47.75 -30.53 37.34
CA GLY A 221 48.15 -31.49 36.30
C GLY A 221 47.07 -31.89 35.30
N SER A 222 45.79 -31.57 35.56
CA SER A 222 44.68 -31.92 34.66
C SER A 222 43.45 -31.05 34.90
N TYR A 223 42.64 -30.91 33.84
CA TYR A 223 41.41 -30.13 33.83
C TYR A 223 40.20 -31.01 33.52
N ALA A 224 39.14 -30.83 34.31
CA ALA A 224 37.83 -31.41 34.05
C ALA A 224 37.06 -30.54 33.04
N THR A 225 36.23 -31.19 32.23
CA THR A 225 35.35 -30.51 31.27
C THR A 225 33.89 -30.84 31.57
N ASN A 226 33.05 -29.84 31.41
CA ASN A 226 31.60 -29.88 31.49
C ASN A 226 30.99 -29.38 30.18
N THR A 227 30.41 -30.28 29.42
CA THR A 227 29.74 -29.94 28.17
C THR A 227 28.39 -29.27 28.43
N ASN A 228 27.85 -28.54 27.46
CA ASN A 228 26.50 -27.98 27.59
C ASN A 228 25.45 -29.08 27.85
N PHE A 229 25.64 -30.26 27.25
CA PHE A 229 24.79 -31.42 27.51
C PHE A 229 24.87 -31.90 28.97
N THR A 230 26.08 -31.99 29.55
CA THR A 230 26.26 -32.38 30.95
C THR A 230 25.51 -31.43 31.88
N PHE A 231 25.71 -30.12 31.71
CA PHE A 231 24.97 -29.10 32.46
C PHE A 231 23.45 -29.24 32.30
N GLN A 232 22.95 -29.28 31.06
CA GLN A 232 21.51 -29.37 30.80
C GLN A 232 20.92 -30.65 31.36
N LYS A 233 21.58 -31.81 31.17
CA LYS A 233 21.14 -33.10 31.71
C LYS A 233 21.01 -33.04 33.23
N ASP A 234 22.08 -32.62 33.91
CA ASP A 234 22.13 -32.59 35.36
C ASP A 234 21.07 -31.63 35.92
N GLU A 235 21.01 -30.41 35.41
CA GLU A 235 20.17 -29.36 35.98
C GLU A 235 18.68 -29.57 35.66
N VAL A 236 18.34 -30.00 34.45
CA VAL A 236 16.98 -30.38 34.09
C VAL A 236 16.50 -31.56 34.95
N ASN A 237 17.29 -32.63 35.08
CA ASN A 237 16.90 -33.81 35.86
C ASN A 237 16.84 -33.52 37.36
N ARG A 238 17.79 -32.74 37.89
CA ARG A 238 17.81 -32.32 39.30
C ARG A 238 16.57 -31.50 39.64
N ARG A 239 16.23 -30.50 38.82
CA ARG A 239 15.04 -29.66 39.03
C ARG A 239 13.75 -30.44 38.82
N HIS A 240 13.72 -31.39 37.88
CA HIS A 240 12.61 -32.31 37.69
C HIS A 240 12.36 -33.15 38.93
N SER A 241 13.37 -33.89 39.38
CA SER A 241 13.27 -34.75 40.56
C SER A 241 12.95 -33.96 41.84
N ALA A 242 13.47 -32.74 41.98
CA ALA A 242 13.17 -31.87 43.12
C ALA A 242 11.72 -31.36 43.11
N SER A 243 11.17 -31.06 41.93
CA SER A 243 9.77 -30.59 41.80
C SER A 243 8.79 -31.76 41.85
N TYR A 244 9.20 -32.93 41.35
CA TYR A 244 8.35 -34.08 41.08
C TYR A 244 9.04 -35.39 41.50
N PRO A 245 9.14 -35.67 42.81
CA PRO A 245 9.93 -36.80 43.33
C PRO A 245 9.35 -38.19 43.02
N ASN A 246 8.07 -38.28 42.64
CA ASN A 246 7.44 -39.54 42.26
C ASN A 246 7.56 -39.77 40.75
N ALA A 247 8.58 -40.55 40.35
CA ALA A 247 8.86 -40.90 38.96
C ALA A 247 7.75 -41.74 38.29
N GLU A 248 6.98 -42.53 39.05
CA GLU A 248 5.87 -43.33 38.51
C GLU A 248 4.68 -42.47 38.09
N THR A 249 4.55 -41.25 38.62
CA THR A 249 3.48 -40.32 38.25
C THR A 249 3.96 -39.12 37.45
N HIS A 250 5.25 -38.78 37.48
CA HIS A 250 5.78 -37.58 36.80
C HIS A 250 6.95 -37.87 35.84
N GLY A 251 7.26 -39.15 35.59
CA GLY A 251 8.42 -39.52 34.79
C GLY A 251 9.73 -39.38 35.56
N GLY A 252 10.69 -40.21 35.21
CA GLY A 252 12.04 -40.18 35.78
C GLY A 252 12.91 -39.11 35.13
N GLU A 253 14.15 -39.48 34.81
CA GLU A 253 15.07 -38.59 34.09
C GLU A 253 14.48 -38.11 32.76
N ILE A 254 14.59 -36.81 32.51
CA ILE A 254 14.16 -36.17 31.27
C ILE A 254 15.22 -36.38 30.19
N LEU A 255 16.49 -36.16 30.53
CA LEU A 255 17.63 -36.35 29.64
C LEU A 255 18.50 -37.50 30.16
N THR A 256 18.99 -38.32 29.24
CA THR A 256 19.85 -39.49 29.49
C THR A 256 21.05 -39.43 28.55
N ASP A 257 22.12 -40.18 28.82
CA ASP A 257 23.31 -40.17 27.95
C ASP A 257 23.00 -40.54 26.48
N ALA A 258 21.97 -41.35 26.26
CA ALA A 258 21.47 -41.69 24.93
C ALA A 258 21.10 -40.45 24.08
N ASP A 259 20.58 -39.40 24.71
CA ASP A 259 20.16 -38.17 24.02
C ASP A 259 21.35 -37.39 23.41
N SER A 260 22.59 -37.71 23.82
CA SER A 260 23.82 -37.13 23.29
C SER A 260 24.57 -38.02 22.30
N THR A 261 24.11 -39.26 22.05
CA THR A 261 24.84 -40.25 21.23
C THR A 261 25.05 -39.76 19.79
N ASP A 262 24.07 -39.09 19.20
CA ASP A 262 24.14 -38.47 17.87
C ASP A 262 24.54 -36.98 17.91
N GLY A 263 25.16 -36.55 19.01
CA GLY A 263 25.50 -35.16 19.29
C GLY A 263 24.30 -34.35 19.78
N PHE A 264 24.43 -33.74 20.95
CA PHE A 264 23.41 -32.87 21.53
C PHE A 264 23.37 -31.52 20.79
N ARG A 265 22.16 -31.04 20.47
CA ARG A 265 21.93 -29.89 19.57
C ARG A 265 21.62 -28.60 20.27
N ILE A 266 21.31 -28.62 21.55
CA ILE A 266 20.88 -27.42 22.26
C ILE A 266 22.10 -26.77 22.90
N GLN A 267 22.28 -25.46 22.71
CA GLN A 267 23.37 -24.67 23.28
C GLN A 267 22.80 -23.50 24.06
N THR A 268 23.12 -23.36 25.36
CA THR A 268 22.70 -22.17 26.09
C THR A 268 23.52 -20.96 25.66
N VAL A 269 22.87 -19.80 25.63
CA VAL A 269 23.49 -18.52 25.26
C VAL A 269 23.15 -17.44 26.27
N THR A 270 24.08 -16.51 26.44
CA THR A 270 23.88 -15.25 27.16
C THR A 270 23.07 -14.25 26.32
N TYR A 271 22.65 -13.14 26.93
CA TYR A 271 21.92 -12.10 26.19
C TYR A 271 22.81 -11.41 25.13
N PRO A 272 24.09 -11.09 25.38
CA PRO A 272 24.99 -10.58 24.34
C PRO A 272 25.17 -11.56 23.18
N GLU A 273 25.34 -12.85 23.47
CA GLU A 273 25.40 -13.90 22.43
C GLU A 273 24.09 -13.97 21.64
N LEU A 274 22.93 -13.87 22.29
CA LEU A 274 21.64 -13.82 21.59
C LEU A 274 21.54 -12.62 20.64
N LEU A 275 21.92 -11.42 21.10
CA LEU A 275 21.89 -10.23 20.22
C LEU A 275 22.82 -10.39 19.03
N HIS A 276 24.05 -10.87 19.27
CA HIS A 276 25.03 -11.16 18.21
C HIS A 276 24.49 -12.19 17.21
N LEU A 277 23.89 -13.27 17.69
CA LEU A 277 23.25 -14.29 16.86
C LEU A 277 22.19 -13.66 15.96
N LEU A 278 21.28 -12.86 16.51
CA LEU A 278 20.20 -12.23 15.76
C LEU A 278 20.71 -11.20 14.72
N ASP A 279 21.94 -10.74 14.83
CA ASP A 279 22.60 -9.90 13.81
C ASP A 279 23.28 -10.69 12.69
N GLN A 280 23.41 -12.02 12.83
CA GLN A 280 23.97 -12.89 11.79
C GLN A 280 22.99 -13.16 10.65
N PRO A 281 23.48 -13.32 9.41
CA PRO A 281 22.65 -13.77 8.29
C PRO A 281 22.35 -15.26 8.38
N GLY A 282 21.18 -15.67 7.88
CA GLY A 282 20.76 -17.07 7.79
C GLY A 282 19.81 -17.51 8.90
N ASP A 283 19.46 -18.80 8.88
CA ASP A 283 18.42 -19.34 9.75
C ASP A 283 18.94 -19.76 11.13
N ILE A 284 18.30 -19.25 12.16
CA ILE A 284 18.69 -19.38 13.56
C ILE A 284 17.53 -20.03 14.34
N PRO A 285 17.59 -21.33 14.61
CA PRO A 285 16.62 -21.98 15.48
C PRO A 285 16.86 -21.59 16.95
N LEU A 286 15.79 -21.14 17.60
CA LEU A 286 15.79 -20.64 18.97
C LEU A 286 14.84 -21.47 19.84
N LEU A 287 15.30 -21.77 21.06
CA LEU A 287 14.47 -22.28 22.15
C LEU A 287 14.46 -21.24 23.27
N PHE A 288 13.33 -20.59 23.51
CA PHE A 288 13.17 -19.69 24.65
C PHE A 288 12.67 -20.46 25.87
N GLY A 289 13.48 -20.50 26.93
CA GLY A 289 13.13 -21.06 28.24
C GLY A 289 14.30 -21.68 29.00
N GLY A 290 14.24 -21.66 30.33
CA GLY A 290 15.30 -22.23 31.19
C GLY A 290 14.97 -23.58 31.82
N THR A 291 15.98 -24.14 32.49
CA THR A 291 15.92 -25.43 33.22
C THR A 291 14.89 -25.40 34.36
N TRP A 292 14.60 -24.24 34.94
CA TRP A 292 13.60 -24.05 35.98
C TRP A 292 12.17 -24.32 35.51
N CYS A 293 11.87 -24.03 34.25
CA CYS A 293 10.51 -24.13 33.72
C CYS A 293 10.16 -25.58 33.42
N HIS A 294 9.07 -26.08 34.00
CA HIS A 294 8.59 -27.44 33.74
C HIS A 294 8.15 -27.63 32.28
N ASN A 295 7.73 -26.58 31.56
CA ASN A 295 7.36 -26.67 30.14
C ASN A 295 8.60 -26.80 29.23
N THR A 296 9.66 -26.03 29.48
CA THR A 296 10.93 -26.21 28.78
C THR A 296 11.47 -27.63 28.99
N ARG A 297 11.48 -28.11 30.24
CA ARG A 297 11.90 -29.48 30.57
C ARG A 297 11.05 -30.53 29.85
N ALA A 298 9.76 -30.30 29.68
CA ALA A 298 8.87 -31.24 28.99
C ALA A 298 9.19 -31.40 27.50
N ILE A 299 9.81 -30.41 26.85
CA ILE A 299 10.07 -30.43 25.40
C ILE A 299 11.55 -30.55 25.01
N ILE A 300 12.50 -30.28 25.93
CA ILE A 300 13.93 -30.17 25.59
C ILE A 300 14.49 -31.42 24.90
N LYS A 301 14.11 -32.62 25.37
CA LYS A 301 14.49 -33.89 24.75
C LYS A 301 13.98 -33.99 23.31
N GLN A 302 12.75 -33.55 23.09
CA GLN A 302 12.10 -33.61 21.79
C GLN A 302 12.69 -32.61 20.80
N VAL A 303 12.96 -31.38 21.26
CA VAL A 303 13.67 -30.36 20.48
C VAL A 303 15.02 -30.89 19.99
N ASN A 304 15.79 -31.54 20.88
CA ASN A 304 17.05 -32.18 20.51
C ASN A 304 16.86 -33.30 19.48
N ALA A 305 15.89 -34.18 19.68
CA ALA A 305 15.63 -35.31 18.77
C ALA A 305 15.19 -34.85 17.37
N ASP A 306 14.35 -33.81 17.27
CA ASP A 306 13.93 -33.26 15.97
C ASP A 306 15.09 -32.52 15.30
N ALA A 307 15.87 -31.75 16.06
CA ALA A 307 17.09 -31.12 15.56
C ALA A 307 18.08 -32.16 14.98
N GLN A 308 18.29 -33.29 15.66
CA GLN A 308 19.09 -34.41 15.15
C GLN A 308 18.48 -35.01 13.87
N THR A 309 17.17 -35.27 13.89
CA THR A 309 16.42 -35.87 12.76
C THR A 309 16.53 -35.04 11.48
N TYR A 310 16.51 -33.71 11.61
CA TYR A 310 16.53 -32.77 10.50
C TYR A 310 17.93 -32.22 10.19
N GLY A 311 18.98 -32.71 10.87
CA GLY A 311 20.36 -32.30 10.61
C GLY A 311 20.64 -30.84 11.00
N VAL A 312 19.95 -30.31 12.00
CA VAL A 312 20.19 -28.99 12.56
C VAL A 312 21.51 -29.02 13.33
N ARG A 313 22.38 -28.02 13.10
CA ARG A 313 23.68 -27.91 13.78
C ARG A 313 23.51 -27.65 15.27
N THR A 314 22.84 -26.55 15.58
CA THR A 314 22.67 -26.01 16.93
C THR A 314 21.30 -25.34 17.03
N VAL A 315 20.61 -25.53 18.15
CA VAL A 315 19.43 -24.80 18.60
C VAL A 315 19.87 -23.94 19.78
N TYR A 316 19.80 -22.62 19.59
CA TYR A 316 20.28 -21.68 20.60
C TYR A 316 19.20 -21.45 21.66
N ASN A 317 19.55 -21.67 22.93
CA ASN A 317 18.64 -21.66 24.05
C ASN A 317 18.89 -20.45 24.95
N PHE A 318 17.91 -19.56 25.02
CA PHE A 318 17.95 -18.37 25.85
C PHE A 318 16.85 -18.40 26.92
N ASP A 319 17.18 -18.05 28.16
CA ASP A 319 16.23 -17.94 29.27
C ASP A 319 15.90 -16.48 29.57
N PHE A 320 14.61 -16.13 29.51
CA PHE A 320 14.12 -14.81 29.92
C PHE A 320 14.10 -14.62 31.44
N SER A 321 14.39 -15.66 32.23
CA SER A 321 14.84 -15.53 33.62
C SER A 321 16.37 -15.57 33.65
N LEU A 322 17.01 -14.42 33.82
CA LEU A 322 18.48 -14.35 33.74
C LEU A 322 19.17 -15.24 34.79
N PHE A 323 18.48 -15.62 35.87
CA PHE A 323 19.03 -16.38 37.00
C PHE A 323 18.37 -17.75 37.20
N SER A 324 17.47 -18.17 36.29
CA SER A 324 16.78 -19.46 36.39
C SER A 324 16.09 -19.70 37.75
N THR A 325 15.43 -18.68 38.28
CA THR A 325 14.91 -18.65 39.66
C THR A 325 13.44 -19.07 39.80
N GLY A 326 12.61 -18.97 38.75
CA GLY A 326 11.22 -19.43 38.76
C GLY A 326 10.25 -18.60 37.91
N ASN A 327 8.93 -18.89 38.03
CA ASN A 327 7.85 -18.28 37.23
C ASN A 327 7.16 -17.07 37.88
N GLY A 328 7.74 -16.47 38.91
CA GLY A 328 7.06 -15.47 39.74
C GLY A 328 7.06 -14.08 39.08
N GLY A 329 5.90 -13.46 38.86
CA GLY A 329 5.81 -12.10 38.31
C GLY A 329 6.38 -10.99 39.22
N SER A 330 6.72 -11.33 40.47
CA SER A 330 7.47 -10.49 41.41
C SER A 330 8.98 -10.66 41.31
N ASP A 331 9.46 -11.63 40.53
CA ASP A 331 10.88 -11.90 40.35
C ASP A 331 11.51 -10.83 39.43
N LEU A 332 12.46 -10.07 39.95
CA LEU A 332 13.10 -8.98 39.20
C LEU A 332 14.10 -9.50 38.15
N GLY A 333 14.50 -10.77 38.22
CA GLY A 333 15.38 -11.44 37.24
C GLY A 333 14.66 -11.88 35.96
N HIS A 334 13.34 -11.81 35.96
CA HIS A 334 12.52 -12.25 34.84
C HIS A 334 12.24 -11.08 33.89
N ILE A 335 13.08 -10.89 32.88
CA ILE A 335 13.04 -9.70 32.00
C ILE A 335 11.78 -9.63 31.15
N ARG A 336 11.07 -10.75 30.95
CA ARG A 336 9.79 -10.83 30.22
C ARG A 336 8.55 -10.46 31.06
N ASP A 337 8.71 -9.62 32.09
CA ASP A 337 7.61 -9.05 32.89
C ASP A 337 7.72 -7.51 32.94
N ASN A 338 6.69 -6.82 33.45
CA ASN A 338 6.60 -5.35 33.40
C ASN A 338 7.74 -4.61 34.14
N ALA A 339 8.15 -3.43 33.69
CA ALA A 339 9.34 -2.71 34.21
C ALA A 339 9.27 -2.22 35.67
N LEU A 340 8.10 -2.24 36.32
CA LEU A 340 7.89 -1.81 37.72
C LEU A 340 8.57 -0.45 38.04
N PRO A 341 8.01 0.67 37.52
CA PRO A 341 8.56 2.00 37.75
C PRO A 341 8.43 2.44 39.21
N THR A 342 9.42 3.18 39.71
CA THR A 342 9.45 3.75 41.07
C THR A 342 10.15 5.11 41.03
N THR A 343 9.70 6.07 41.83
CA THR A 343 10.33 7.40 41.93
C THR A 343 11.33 7.43 43.07
N GLU A 344 12.59 7.72 42.75
CA GLU A 344 13.73 7.89 43.68
C GLU A 344 14.33 9.27 43.47
N ASP A 345 14.43 10.08 44.51
CA ASP A 345 15.03 11.42 44.46
C ASP A 345 14.46 12.31 43.33
N GLY A 346 13.16 12.17 43.05
CA GLY A 346 12.47 12.91 41.98
C GLY A 346 12.69 12.36 40.57
N VAL A 347 13.46 11.29 40.40
CA VAL A 347 13.73 10.61 39.13
C VAL A 347 12.95 9.29 39.09
N THR A 348 12.24 9.02 37.99
CA THR A 348 11.59 7.72 37.81
C THR A 348 12.61 6.71 37.31
N LYS A 349 12.73 5.56 37.98
CA LYS A 349 13.58 4.43 37.60
C LYS A 349 12.74 3.17 37.51
N VAL A 350 13.32 2.08 37.02
CA VAL A 350 12.64 0.78 36.88
C VAL A 350 13.33 -0.28 37.73
N SER A 351 12.56 -1.14 38.39
CA SER A 351 13.13 -2.21 39.22
C SER A 351 13.52 -3.45 38.41
N ARG A 352 12.99 -3.57 37.20
CA ARG A 352 13.24 -4.69 36.29
C ARG A 352 13.74 -4.15 34.94
N PRO A 353 14.81 -4.72 34.36
CA PRO A 353 15.32 -4.33 33.06
C PRO A 353 14.47 -4.92 31.92
N SER A 354 13.17 -4.69 31.95
CA SER A 354 12.20 -5.24 30.98
C SER A 354 12.39 -4.75 29.56
N HIS A 355 13.19 -3.69 29.38
CA HIS A 355 13.55 -3.16 28.07
C HIS A 355 14.36 -4.18 27.26
N LEU A 356 15.22 -5.00 27.92
CA LEU A 356 15.96 -6.08 27.26
C LEU A 356 15.03 -7.05 26.53
N TYR A 357 13.88 -7.38 27.14
CA TYR A 357 12.86 -8.18 26.48
C TYR A 357 12.05 -7.39 25.46
N GLY A 358 11.59 -6.19 25.85
CA GLY A 358 10.68 -5.38 25.05
C GLY A 358 11.27 -4.94 23.72
N ASP A 359 12.50 -4.42 23.74
CA ASP A 359 13.24 -4.00 22.55
C ASP A 359 13.60 -5.22 21.69
N LEU A 360 14.05 -6.33 22.28
CA LEU A 360 14.28 -7.58 21.55
C LEU A 360 13.05 -8.03 20.75
N VAL A 361 11.87 -8.09 21.39
CA VAL A 361 10.66 -8.57 20.71
C VAL A 361 10.17 -7.57 19.67
N ASN A 362 10.14 -6.27 20.00
CA ASN A 362 9.58 -5.27 19.11
C ASN A 362 10.51 -4.86 17.97
N ASP A 363 11.82 -5.05 18.09
CA ASP A 363 12.79 -4.65 17.06
C ASP A 363 13.29 -5.85 16.25
N ARG A 364 13.51 -7.01 16.91
CA ARG A 364 14.04 -8.21 16.25
C ARG A 364 12.95 -9.21 15.90
N LEU A 365 12.00 -9.49 16.80
CA LEU A 365 10.96 -10.53 16.60
C LEU A 365 9.60 -9.95 16.17
N THR A 366 9.61 -9.02 15.20
CA THR A 366 8.48 -8.12 14.88
C THR A 366 7.17 -8.82 14.51
N ASN A 367 7.25 -10.00 13.88
CA ASN A 367 6.11 -10.80 13.46
C ASN A 367 5.87 -12.04 14.34
N ALA A 368 6.53 -12.14 15.51
CA ALA A 368 6.22 -13.18 16.48
C ALA A 368 4.76 -13.07 16.95
N ILE A 369 4.10 -14.22 17.07
CA ILE A 369 2.74 -14.34 17.60
C ILE A 369 2.77 -15.06 18.95
N THR A 370 1.90 -14.64 19.87
CA THR A 370 1.89 -15.13 21.25
C THR A 370 0.46 -15.40 21.71
N GLN A 371 0.30 -16.20 22.78
CA GLN A 371 -0.99 -16.35 23.45
C GLN A 371 -1.41 -15.04 24.13
N TYR A 372 -0.43 -14.35 24.72
CA TYR A 372 -0.65 -13.12 25.46
C TYR A 372 -0.66 -11.91 24.55
N ARG A 373 -1.71 -11.10 24.69
CA ARG A 373 -2.09 -10.04 23.76
C ARG A 373 -1.66 -8.66 24.27
N THR A 374 -1.24 -7.81 23.35
CA THR A 374 -1.17 -6.35 23.56
C THR A 374 -2.57 -5.73 23.53
N THR A 375 -2.68 -4.46 23.89
CA THR A 375 -3.91 -3.68 23.72
C THR A 375 -4.36 -3.66 22.26
N GLN A 376 -3.41 -3.55 21.32
CA GLN A 376 -3.71 -3.57 19.89
C GLN A 376 -4.24 -4.93 19.45
N ASP A 377 -3.61 -6.04 19.86
CA ASP A 377 -4.07 -7.39 19.51
C ASP A 377 -5.51 -7.66 20.03
N VAL A 378 -5.87 -7.14 21.20
CA VAL A 378 -7.25 -7.26 21.74
C VAL A 378 -8.24 -6.47 20.90
N ALA A 379 -7.86 -5.27 20.45
CA ALA A 379 -8.70 -4.45 19.56
C ALA A 379 -8.91 -5.14 18.21
N ASP A 380 -7.84 -5.66 17.61
CA ASP A 380 -7.86 -6.33 16.30
C ASP A 380 -8.70 -7.63 16.31
N LEU A 381 -8.66 -8.37 17.42
CA LEU A 381 -9.42 -9.62 17.57
C LEU A 381 -10.84 -9.43 18.11
N GLY A 382 -11.21 -8.21 18.57
CA GLY A 382 -12.51 -7.93 19.16
C GLY A 382 -12.76 -8.58 20.53
N GLY A 383 -11.70 -8.95 21.27
CA GLY A 383 -11.84 -9.57 22.59
C GLY A 383 -10.54 -10.14 23.21
N GLY A 384 -10.62 -10.57 24.47
CA GLY A 384 -9.51 -11.14 25.25
C GLY A 384 -8.91 -10.19 26.29
N SER A 385 -8.00 -10.70 27.12
CA SER A 385 -7.30 -9.91 28.15
C SER A 385 -5.92 -9.47 27.66
N VAL A 386 -5.55 -8.22 27.97
CA VAL A 386 -4.19 -7.71 27.75
C VAL A 386 -3.25 -8.34 28.78
N ASN A 387 -2.16 -8.94 28.31
CA ASN A 387 -1.08 -9.48 29.16
C ASN A 387 0.29 -9.31 28.49
N ALA A 388 0.49 -8.15 27.88
CA ALA A 388 1.75 -7.75 27.28
C ALA A 388 2.79 -7.35 28.35
N VAL A 389 4.06 -7.31 27.94
CA VAL A 389 5.14 -6.73 28.75
C VAL A 389 5.18 -5.22 28.53
N SER A 390 4.92 -4.45 29.57
CA SER A 390 5.07 -3.00 29.59
C SER A 390 6.49 -2.62 29.97
N TYR A 391 7.15 -1.82 29.12
CA TYR A 391 8.55 -1.45 29.30
C TYR A 391 8.85 -0.05 28.76
N PHE A 392 9.98 0.52 29.18
CA PHE A 392 10.48 1.81 28.69
C PHE A 392 11.62 1.56 27.70
N PRO A 393 11.54 2.04 26.43
CA PRO A 393 12.54 1.72 25.40
C PRO A 393 13.98 2.12 25.79
N GLY A 394 14.92 1.17 25.70
CA GLY A 394 16.30 1.32 26.15
C GLY A 394 16.44 1.60 27.66
N GLY A 395 15.43 1.27 28.47
CA GLY A 395 15.40 1.56 29.90
C GLY A 395 15.13 3.03 30.25
N ASP A 396 14.96 3.89 29.24
CA ASP A 396 14.80 5.34 29.43
C ASP A 396 13.36 5.70 29.85
N THR A 397 13.19 5.97 31.14
CA THR A 397 11.91 6.31 31.75
C THR A 397 11.37 7.69 31.36
N SER A 398 12.14 8.51 30.63
CA SER A 398 11.63 9.74 30.01
C SER A 398 10.79 9.48 28.76
N LYS A 399 10.95 8.29 28.14
CA LYS A 399 10.16 7.86 26.99
C LYS A 399 8.81 7.31 27.42
N THR A 400 7.84 7.33 26.52
CA THR A 400 6.55 6.67 26.74
C THR A 400 6.73 5.16 26.81
N ALA A 401 6.11 4.52 27.80
CA ALA A 401 6.11 3.07 27.92
C ALA A 401 5.45 2.41 26.70
N LYS A 402 6.05 1.34 26.19
CA LYS A 402 5.55 0.50 25.10
C LYS A 402 5.09 -0.85 25.61
N GLN A 403 4.30 -1.55 24.80
CA GLN A 403 3.94 -2.94 25.03
C GLN A 403 4.68 -3.85 24.04
N ALA A 404 5.20 -4.96 24.54
CA ALA A 404 5.71 -6.07 23.72
C ALA A 404 4.84 -7.31 23.92
N ARG A 405 4.65 -8.09 22.85
CA ARG A 405 4.02 -9.41 22.93
C ARG A 405 4.80 -10.30 23.90
N LYS A 406 4.10 -11.06 24.73
CA LYS A 406 4.72 -11.88 25.80
C LYS A 406 4.82 -13.33 25.36
N ILE A 407 6.02 -13.75 24.98
CA ILE A 407 6.42 -15.12 24.63
C ILE A 407 6.49 -15.93 25.94
N GLN A 408 5.84 -17.08 25.95
CA GLN A 408 6.03 -18.06 27.01
C GLN A 408 7.32 -18.83 26.88
N VAL A 409 7.76 -19.41 27.99
CA VAL A 409 8.96 -20.26 28.05
C VAL A 409 8.60 -21.71 27.74
N GLY A 410 9.52 -22.42 27.08
CA GLY A 410 9.21 -23.64 26.35
C GLY A 410 8.72 -23.35 24.93
N HIS A 411 9.28 -22.33 24.26
CA HIS A 411 8.84 -21.89 22.94
C HIS A 411 9.95 -22.03 21.91
N VAL A 412 9.64 -22.68 20.79
CA VAL A 412 10.58 -22.91 19.67
C VAL A 412 10.17 -22.02 18.51
N LEU A 413 11.14 -21.30 17.93
CA LEU A 413 10.94 -20.56 16.69
C LEU A 413 12.21 -20.57 15.83
N THR A 414 12.04 -20.26 14.56
CA THR A 414 13.15 -20.04 13.63
C THR A 414 13.21 -18.57 13.26
N TYR A 415 14.40 -18.00 13.34
CA TYR A 415 14.66 -16.59 13.05
C TYR A 415 15.58 -16.42 11.85
N ASN A 416 15.33 -15.42 11.01
CA ASN A 416 16.23 -14.96 9.97
C ASN A 416 15.98 -13.47 9.73
N LYS A 417 16.95 -12.61 10.02
CA LYS A 417 16.79 -11.15 9.94
C LYS A 417 16.46 -10.63 8.54
N ASP A 418 16.83 -11.38 7.50
CA ASP A 418 16.69 -11.03 6.09
C ASP A 418 15.44 -11.67 5.45
N HIS A 419 14.66 -12.45 6.22
CA HIS A 419 13.45 -13.11 5.72
C HIS A 419 12.31 -12.11 5.45
N VAL A 420 11.64 -12.31 4.32
CA VAL A 420 10.41 -11.62 3.91
C VAL A 420 9.31 -12.63 3.66
N ASP A 421 8.07 -12.29 3.98
CA ASP A 421 6.93 -13.17 3.75
C ASP A 421 6.53 -13.24 2.26
N ALA A 422 5.48 -14.01 1.94
CA ALA A 422 4.98 -14.15 0.56
C ALA A 422 4.39 -12.85 -0.04
N LEU A 423 4.24 -11.79 0.76
CA LEU A 423 3.88 -10.45 0.31
C LEU A 423 5.11 -9.55 0.09
N GLY A 424 6.30 -10.00 0.45
CA GLY A 424 7.54 -9.24 0.41
C GLY A 424 7.76 -8.35 1.64
N GLU A 425 6.96 -8.54 2.70
CA GLU A 425 7.06 -7.76 3.94
C GLU A 425 8.07 -8.39 4.89
N ARG A 426 8.80 -7.56 5.64
CA ARG A 426 9.81 -8.03 6.61
C ARG A 426 9.16 -8.92 7.68
N ALA A 427 9.61 -10.18 7.77
CA ALA A 427 9.01 -11.20 8.62
C ALA A 427 10.08 -12.08 9.29
N PRO A 428 10.92 -11.53 10.19
CA PRO A 428 12.13 -12.21 10.65
C PRO A 428 11.90 -13.49 11.47
N VAL A 429 10.71 -13.69 12.05
CA VAL A 429 10.30 -15.00 12.57
C VAL A 429 9.74 -15.82 11.42
N VAL A 430 10.51 -16.80 10.95
CA VAL A 430 10.19 -17.63 9.78
C VAL A 430 9.04 -18.60 10.10
N ASP A 431 9.15 -19.34 11.20
CA ASP A 431 8.08 -20.17 11.76
C ASP A 431 8.23 -20.29 13.28
N GLN A 432 7.17 -20.72 13.97
CA GLN A 432 7.15 -20.92 15.41
C GLN A 432 6.16 -22.01 15.84
N ALA A 433 6.53 -22.77 16.87
CA ALA A 433 5.72 -23.84 17.41
C ALA A 433 4.60 -23.26 18.30
N ILE A 434 3.42 -23.06 17.72
CA ILE A 434 2.28 -22.45 18.42
C ILE A 434 0.95 -22.93 17.86
N ARG A 435 -0.03 -23.18 18.74
CA ARG A 435 -1.39 -23.47 18.28
C ARG A 435 -2.03 -22.18 17.79
N ARG A 436 -2.48 -22.22 16.53
CA ARG A 436 -3.32 -21.20 15.91
C ARG A 436 -4.79 -21.56 16.12
N ASN A 437 -5.50 -20.82 16.96
CA ASN A 437 -6.89 -21.12 17.32
C ASN A 437 -7.89 -20.68 16.24
N ASP A 438 -9.04 -21.35 16.19
CA ASP A 438 -10.13 -21.06 15.25
C ASP A 438 -10.84 -19.72 15.53
N ASP A 439 -10.64 -19.15 16.73
CA ASP A 439 -11.12 -17.83 17.15
C ASP A 439 -10.17 -16.67 16.74
N GLY A 440 -9.11 -16.97 15.99
CA GLY A 440 -8.08 -15.99 15.59
C GLY A 440 -6.95 -15.80 16.61
N GLY A 441 -7.12 -16.28 17.85
CA GLY A 441 -6.10 -16.22 18.90
C GLY A 441 -4.98 -17.27 18.75
N ASN A 442 -4.05 -17.28 19.70
CA ASN A 442 -3.02 -18.31 19.78
C ASN A 442 -3.00 -18.95 21.17
N THR A 443 -2.45 -20.16 21.23
CA THR A 443 -2.15 -20.84 22.49
C THR A 443 -0.74 -21.40 22.41
N GLU A 444 0.09 -20.99 23.36
CA GLU A 444 1.44 -21.54 23.51
C GLU A 444 1.32 -22.90 24.18
N HIS A 445 2.17 -23.84 23.75
CA HIS A 445 2.12 -25.20 24.23
C HIS A 445 2.75 -25.31 25.63
N MET A 446 1.99 -24.92 26.65
CA MET A 446 2.30 -25.14 28.07
C MET A 446 2.01 -26.60 28.39
N THR A 447 2.90 -27.47 27.94
CA THR A 447 2.59 -28.87 27.82
C THR A 447 2.56 -29.61 29.13
N GLU A 448 3.10 -29.07 30.25
CA GLU A 448 3.27 -29.56 31.65
C GLU A 448 3.47 -31.08 31.88
N TRP A 449 3.49 -31.88 30.83
CA TRP A 449 3.34 -33.32 30.83
C TRP A 449 4.60 -33.88 30.22
N TRP A 450 5.61 -33.96 31.10
CA TRP A 450 6.97 -34.36 30.82
C TRP A 450 6.97 -35.71 30.12
N TYR A 451 7.40 -35.65 28.86
CA TYR A 451 7.34 -36.72 27.88
C TYR A 451 7.51 -38.12 28.49
N VAL A 452 6.40 -38.84 28.53
CA VAL A 452 6.31 -40.21 29.04
C VAL A 452 7.12 -41.13 28.14
N ALA A 453 7.71 -42.19 28.69
CA ALA A 453 8.21 -43.31 27.90
C ALA A 453 7.22 -43.70 26.77
N GLY A 454 7.54 -43.35 25.52
CA GLY A 454 6.72 -43.60 24.33
C GLY A 454 5.64 -42.53 24.06
N ARG A 455 5.72 -41.91 22.87
CA ARG A 455 4.80 -40.85 22.34
C ARG A 455 3.32 -41.22 22.26
N ASP A 456 3.00 -42.48 22.56
CA ASP A 456 1.73 -43.14 22.28
C ASP A 456 1.22 -43.93 23.49
N LEU A 457 1.39 -43.39 24.71
CA LEU A 457 0.76 -43.98 25.88
C LEU A 457 -0.74 -44.23 25.60
N PRO A 458 -1.22 -45.47 25.77
CA PRO A 458 -2.61 -45.80 25.51
C PRO A 458 -3.58 -44.93 26.33
N LEU A 459 -4.76 -44.66 25.78
CA LEU A 459 -5.80 -43.82 26.41
C LEU A 459 -6.24 -44.30 27.81
N GLY A 460 -6.06 -45.59 28.12
CA GLY A 460 -6.39 -46.17 29.42
C GLY A 460 -5.22 -46.19 30.42
N ASP A 461 -4.04 -45.70 30.05
CA ASP A 461 -2.87 -45.73 30.92
C ASP A 461 -2.93 -44.60 31.96
N ALA A 462 -3.03 -44.97 33.23
CA ALA A 462 -3.04 -44.06 34.36
C ALA A 462 -1.64 -43.83 34.98
N ALA A 463 -0.58 -44.43 34.42
CA ALA A 463 0.80 -44.13 34.75
C ALA A 463 1.20 -42.74 34.22
N LEU A 464 2.18 -42.11 34.85
CA LEU A 464 2.61 -40.74 34.54
C LEU A 464 1.45 -39.74 34.43
N ARG A 465 0.54 -39.80 35.41
CA ARG A 465 -0.69 -38.98 35.49
C ARG A 465 -0.49 -37.57 36.08
N GLY A 466 0.74 -37.16 36.36
CA GLY A 466 1.04 -35.93 37.07
C GLY A 466 0.21 -35.79 38.35
N SER A 467 -0.44 -34.65 38.51
CA SER A 467 -1.36 -34.34 39.62
C SER A 467 -2.82 -34.74 39.37
N LEU A 468 -3.15 -35.28 38.20
CA LEU A 468 -4.53 -35.62 37.87
C LEU A 468 -5.01 -36.91 38.53
N ASN A 469 -6.32 -36.98 38.77
CA ASN A 469 -6.98 -38.16 39.32
C ASN A 469 -7.77 -38.91 38.22
N PRO A 470 -7.18 -39.90 37.52
CA PRO A 470 -7.85 -40.65 36.45
C PRO A 470 -8.91 -41.65 36.95
N ALA A 471 -9.19 -41.71 38.26
CA ALA A 471 -10.21 -42.60 38.81
C ALA A 471 -11.65 -42.17 38.48
N SER A 472 -11.85 -40.91 38.07
CA SER A 472 -13.15 -40.42 37.55
C SER A 472 -13.09 -40.24 36.04
N GLU A 473 -14.23 -40.35 35.36
CA GLU A 473 -14.32 -40.09 33.92
C GLU A 473 -13.81 -38.69 33.57
N ALA A 474 -14.22 -37.67 34.34
CA ALA A 474 -13.76 -36.30 34.18
C ALA A 474 -12.22 -36.18 34.31
N GLY A 475 -11.62 -36.85 35.29
CA GLY A 475 -10.17 -36.82 35.49
C GLY A 475 -9.40 -37.61 34.43
N ALA A 476 -9.95 -38.73 33.95
CA ALA A 476 -9.39 -39.48 32.82
C ALA A 476 -9.43 -38.65 31.52
N ASN A 477 -10.54 -37.94 31.28
CA ASN A 477 -10.69 -37.03 30.15
C ASN A 477 -9.69 -35.85 30.22
N SER A 478 -9.50 -35.25 31.40
CA SER A 478 -8.47 -34.21 31.59
C SER A 478 -7.06 -34.73 31.33
N LEU A 479 -6.75 -35.97 31.74
CA LEU A 479 -5.46 -36.59 31.46
C LEU A 479 -5.23 -36.79 29.95
N GLN A 480 -6.25 -37.28 29.25
CA GLN A 480 -6.19 -37.47 27.81
C GLN A 480 -6.06 -36.15 27.05
N SER A 481 -6.78 -35.11 27.48
CA SER A 481 -6.69 -33.77 26.87
C SER A 481 -5.30 -33.15 27.04
N GLN A 482 -4.66 -33.30 28.21
CA GLN A 482 -3.31 -32.78 28.43
C GLN A 482 -2.26 -33.53 27.62
N ARG A 483 -2.37 -34.87 27.52
CA ARG A 483 -1.52 -35.68 26.64
C ARG A 483 -1.68 -35.32 25.17
N ALA A 484 -2.91 -35.13 24.70
CA ALA A 484 -3.17 -34.74 23.32
C ALA A 484 -2.63 -33.34 23.02
N PHE A 485 -2.77 -32.40 23.96
CA PHE A 485 -2.18 -31.07 23.85
C PHE A 485 -0.65 -31.12 23.76
N ALA A 486 0.00 -31.97 24.57
CA ALA A 486 1.45 -32.20 24.49
C ALA A 486 1.88 -32.88 23.17
N LYS A 487 1.07 -33.83 22.65
CA LYS A 487 1.34 -34.49 21.37
C LYS A 487 1.27 -33.52 20.19
N GLU A 488 0.31 -32.59 20.20
CA GLU A 488 0.23 -31.52 19.21
C GLU A 488 1.45 -30.59 19.29
N ALA A 489 1.90 -30.22 20.49
CA ALA A 489 3.11 -29.42 20.66
C ALA A 489 4.34 -30.04 19.99
N VAL A 490 4.51 -31.35 20.14
CA VAL A 490 5.60 -32.09 19.48
C VAL A 490 5.43 -32.12 17.97
N ALA A 491 4.21 -32.34 17.47
CA ALA A 491 3.95 -32.29 16.04
C ALA A 491 4.25 -30.90 15.45
N GLU A 492 3.98 -29.84 16.21
CA GLU A 492 4.28 -28.46 15.83
C GLU A 492 5.79 -28.16 15.87
N ILE A 493 6.54 -28.67 16.86
CA ILE A 493 8.02 -28.57 16.90
C ILE A 493 8.66 -29.31 15.72
N ASP A 494 8.21 -30.55 15.42
CA ASP A 494 8.65 -31.31 14.24
C ASP A 494 8.39 -30.53 12.95
N THR A 495 7.22 -29.90 12.84
CA THR A 495 6.82 -29.09 11.68
C THR A 495 7.75 -27.90 11.47
N VAL A 496 8.14 -27.18 12.54
CA VAL A 496 9.09 -26.06 12.47
C VAL A 496 10.46 -26.53 11.98
N PHE A 497 11.01 -27.59 12.57
CA PHE A 497 12.33 -28.11 12.17
C PHE A 497 12.34 -28.72 10.76
N ARG A 498 11.24 -29.33 10.35
CA ARG A 498 11.03 -29.79 8.97
C ARG A 498 11.13 -28.65 7.97
N GLY A 499 10.42 -27.54 8.24
CA GLY A 499 10.49 -26.33 7.42
C GLY A 499 11.89 -25.78 7.34
N LEU A 500 12.55 -25.59 8.49
CA LEU A 500 13.95 -25.13 8.58
C LEU A 500 14.92 -26.02 7.76
N ALA A 501 14.65 -27.32 7.64
CA ALA A 501 15.46 -28.23 6.82
C ALA A 501 15.10 -28.22 5.31
N GLY A 502 14.29 -27.25 4.86
CA GLY A 502 13.87 -27.09 3.47
C GLY A 502 12.93 -28.19 2.97
N ARG A 503 12.21 -28.86 3.88
CA ARG A 503 11.27 -29.95 3.53
C ARG A 503 9.83 -29.42 3.49
N SER A 504 9.47 -28.79 2.37
CA SER A 504 8.15 -28.19 2.21
C SER A 504 7.08 -29.14 1.65
N HIS A 505 5.82 -28.74 1.82
CA HIS A 505 4.65 -29.33 1.18
C HIS A 505 4.03 -28.32 0.21
N ALA A 506 3.81 -28.74 -1.04
CA ALA A 506 3.04 -27.94 -1.99
C ALA A 506 1.57 -27.81 -1.54
N SER A 507 1.04 -26.59 -1.59
CA SER A 507 -0.35 -26.30 -1.24
C SER A 507 -1.23 -26.07 -2.47
N THR A 508 -2.54 -26.20 -2.28
CA THR A 508 -3.57 -25.87 -3.26
C THR A 508 -4.62 -25.02 -2.58
N THR A 509 -4.86 -23.82 -3.12
CA THR A 509 -5.91 -22.90 -2.68
C THR A 509 -7.14 -23.07 -3.58
N THR A 510 -8.31 -23.18 -2.98
CA THR A 510 -9.60 -23.28 -3.66
C THR A 510 -10.58 -22.28 -3.06
N VAL A 511 -11.48 -21.77 -3.88
CA VAL A 511 -12.55 -20.82 -3.47
C VAL A 511 -13.87 -21.44 -3.91
N ALA A 512 -14.87 -21.43 -3.02
CA ALA A 512 -16.21 -21.85 -3.38
C ALA A 512 -16.79 -20.95 -4.48
N GLU A 513 -17.71 -21.50 -5.29
CA GLU A 513 -18.37 -20.71 -6.34
C GLU A 513 -19.14 -19.54 -5.71
N VAL A 514 -18.91 -18.34 -6.24
CA VAL A 514 -19.61 -17.13 -5.84
C VAL A 514 -20.69 -16.88 -6.89
N GLY A 515 -21.96 -16.96 -6.47
CA GLY A 515 -23.08 -16.60 -7.33
C GLY A 515 -23.08 -15.10 -7.70
N PRO A 516 -23.98 -14.67 -8.60
CA PRO A 516 -24.10 -13.25 -8.94
C PRO A 516 -24.32 -12.38 -7.69
N VAL A 517 -23.60 -11.26 -7.62
CA VAL A 517 -23.63 -10.33 -6.50
C VAL A 517 -24.36 -9.06 -6.94
N SER A 518 -25.21 -8.52 -6.08
CA SER A 518 -25.80 -7.21 -6.35
C SER A 518 -24.75 -6.10 -6.26
N VAL A 519 -24.84 -5.07 -7.10
CA VAL A 519 -24.02 -3.85 -6.92
C VAL A 519 -24.24 -3.32 -5.49
N GLY A 520 -23.17 -2.82 -4.87
CA GLY A 520 -23.17 -2.43 -3.45
C GLY A 520 -23.10 -3.60 -2.45
N GLY A 521 -23.24 -4.85 -2.92
CA GLY A 521 -23.12 -6.05 -2.11
C GLY A 521 -21.68 -6.34 -1.67
N THR A 522 -21.53 -6.87 -0.46
CA THR A 522 -20.24 -7.32 0.11
C THR A 522 -20.18 -8.85 0.07
N PRO A 523 -19.69 -9.45 -1.04
CA PRO A 523 -19.67 -10.90 -1.15
C PRO A 523 -18.67 -11.51 -0.16
N THR A 524 -18.95 -12.73 0.26
CA THR A 524 -18.06 -13.52 1.11
C THR A 524 -17.42 -14.62 0.29
N LEU A 525 -16.09 -14.69 0.32
CA LEU A 525 -15.32 -15.78 -0.28
C LEU A 525 -15.04 -16.85 0.77
N ASP A 526 -15.54 -18.06 0.54
CA ASP A 526 -15.17 -19.22 1.34
C ASP A 526 -13.97 -19.93 0.69
N VAL A 527 -12.84 -19.87 1.38
CA VAL A 527 -11.54 -20.34 0.90
C VAL A 527 -11.16 -21.62 1.64
N SER A 528 -10.67 -22.61 0.91
CA SER A 528 -10.10 -23.85 1.46
C SER A 528 -8.70 -24.10 0.93
N VAL A 529 -7.77 -24.42 1.82
CA VAL A 529 -6.37 -24.71 1.50
C VAL A 529 -6.03 -26.12 1.95
N ALA A 530 -5.43 -26.90 1.05
CA ALA A 530 -4.92 -28.24 1.31
C ALA A 530 -3.45 -28.35 0.94
N ALA A 531 -2.70 -29.22 1.61
CA ALA A 531 -1.33 -29.55 1.24
C ALA A 531 -1.13 -31.06 1.34
N ALA A 532 -0.72 -31.69 0.23
CA ALA A 532 -0.63 -33.15 0.16
C ALA A 532 0.48 -33.67 1.09
N GLY A 533 0.15 -34.69 1.90
CA GLY A 533 1.10 -35.27 2.86
C GLY A 533 1.32 -34.44 4.13
N TYR A 534 0.74 -33.24 4.24
CA TYR A 534 0.76 -32.46 5.48
C TYR A 534 -0.40 -32.90 6.38
N ALA A 535 -0.08 -33.61 7.45
CA ALA A 535 -1.06 -34.25 8.32
C ALA A 535 -0.61 -34.31 9.80
N PRO A 536 -0.24 -33.19 10.44
CA PRO A 536 0.16 -33.20 11.84
C PRO A 536 -1.02 -33.57 12.75
N PHE A 537 -0.74 -34.14 13.91
CA PHE A 537 -1.75 -34.42 14.92
C PHE A 537 -2.22 -33.11 15.58
N ILE A 538 -3.53 -32.92 15.72
CA ILE A 538 -4.10 -31.82 16.51
C ILE A 538 -5.13 -32.33 17.51
N SER A 539 -5.22 -31.61 18.63
CA SER A 539 -6.26 -31.76 19.63
C SER A 539 -7.24 -30.58 19.55
N LEU A 540 -8.53 -30.89 19.63
CA LEU A 540 -9.59 -29.87 19.55
C LEU A 540 -9.98 -29.35 20.93
N ASN A 541 -9.73 -30.13 21.98
CA ASN A 541 -9.91 -29.72 23.37
C ASN A 541 -8.84 -28.70 23.81
N SER A 542 -9.14 -27.96 24.87
CA SER A 542 -8.12 -27.29 25.68
C SER A 542 -7.35 -28.34 26.50
N ALA A 543 -6.12 -28.02 26.92
CA ALA A 543 -5.27 -28.95 27.66
C ALA A 543 -6.02 -29.59 28.84
N ASN A 544 -6.74 -28.81 29.64
CA ASN A 544 -7.39 -29.28 30.87
C ASN A 544 -8.84 -29.74 30.70
N ALA A 545 -9.36 -29.88 29.48
CA ALA A 545 -10.76 -30.24 29.26
C ALA A 545 -11.11 -31.58 29.91
N ASN A 546 -12.20 -31.63 30.67
CA ASN A 546 -12.68 -32.84 31.36
C ASN A 546 -13.77 -33.60 30.57
N THR A 547 -13.96 -33.24 29.31
CA THR A 547 -14.85 -33.90 28.35
C THR A 547 -14.08 -34.92 27.51
N ALA A 548 -14.80 -35.87 26.90
CA ALA A 548 -14.20 -36.86 26.02
C ALA A 548 -13.25 -36.22 24.98
N LEU A 549 -12.14 -36.90 24.73
CA LEU A 549 -11.08 -36.44 23.84
C LEU A 549 -11.60 -36.26 22.41
N LEU A 550 -11.29 -35.10 21.83
CA LEU A 550 -11.52 -34.76 20.44
C LEU A 550 -10.18 -34.43 19.78
N THR A 551 -9.85 -35.16 18.73
CA THR A 551 -8.62 -35.01 17.96
C THR A 551 -8.94 -35.00 16.48
N ASP A 552 -8.06 -34.40 15.69
CA ASP A 552 -8.16 -34.40 14.24
C ASP A 552 -6.75 -34.38 13.64
N THR A 553 -6.69 -34.36 12.32
CA THR A 553 -5.48 -34.11 11.54
C THR A 553 -5.46 -32.65 11.13
N GLY A 554 -4.38 -31.94 11.42
CA GLY A 554 -4.20 -30.55 11.03
C GLY A 554 -4.22 -30.35 9.53
N ARG A 555 -4.56 -29.12 9.12
CA ARG A 555 -4.52 -28.63 7.75
C ARG A 555 -3.63 -27.38 7.69
N PRO A 556 -3.29 -26.88 6.48
CA PRO A 556 -2.49 -25.66 6.35
C PRO A 556 -3.04 -24.53 7.22
N SER A 557 -2.14 -23.92 7.99
CA SER A 557 -2.44 -22.76 8.82
C SER A 557 -1.78 -21.52 8.22
N GLY A 558 -2.21 -20.33 8.63
CA GLY A 558 -1.64 -19.08 8.12
C GLY A 558 -2.72 -18.16 7.58
N LEU A 559 -2.34 -17.36 6.60
CA LEU A 559 -3.17 -16.29 6.06
C LEU A 559 -3.50 -16.54 4.60
N VAL A 560 -4.73 -16.19 4.23
CA VAL A 560 -5.18 -16.06 2.85
C VAL A 560 -5.52 -14.60 2.58
N ALA A 561 -5.07 -14.07 1.45
CA ALA A 561 -5.29 -12.69 1.04
C ALA A 561 -5.91 -12.64 -0.36
N VAL A 562 -6.78 -11.66 -0.59
CA VAL A 562 -7.51 -11.45 -1.85
C VAL A 562 -7.01 -10.16 -2.49
N PHE A 563 -6.76 -10.23 -3.80
CA PHE A 563 -6.22 -9.13 -4.58
C PHE A 563 -7.12 -8.80 -5.78
N ASP A 564 -7.35 -7.51 -5.98
CA ASP A 564 -7.82 -6.95 -7.25
C ASP A 564 -6.62 -6.32 -7.96
N GLY A 565 -6.14 -6.98 -9.02
CA GLY A 565 -4.84 -6.68 -9.61
C GLY A 565 -3.71 -6.77 -8.57
N ALA A 566 -3.11 -5.63 -8.20
CA ALA A 566 -2.06 -5.52 -7.19
C ALA A 566 -2.57 -5.08 -5.81
N GLU A 567 -3.82 -4.63 -5.70
CA GLU A 567 -4.38 -4.10 -4.45
C GLU A 567 -4.92 -5.23 -3.58
N LYS A 568 -4.51 -5.29 -2.30
CA LYS A 568 -5.06 -6.23 -1.34
C LYS A 568 -6.42 -5.73 -0.84
N VAL A 569 -7.50 -6.41 -1.24
CA VAL A 569 -8.89 -6.04 -0.91
C VAL A 569 -9.49 -6.80 0.27
N GLY A 570 -8.83 -7.87 0.72
CA GLY A 570 -9.28 -8.66 1.87
C GLY A 570 -8.23 -9.63 2.37
N GLN A 571 -8.34 -10.06 3.63
CA GLN A 571 -7.47 -11.07 4.22
C GLN A 571 -8.18 -11.78 5.37
N ALA A 572 -7.95 -13.08 5.52
CA ALA A 572 -8.37 -13.82 6.71
C ALA A 572 -7.35 -14.87 7.10
N ARG A 573 -7.45 -15.31 8.35
CA ARG A 573 -6.68 -16.42 8.88
C ARG A 573 -7.40 -17.74 8.61
N LEU A 574 -6.66 -18.77 8.21
CA LEU A 574 -7.15 -20.13 8.14
C LEU A 574 -7.45 -20.65 9.56
N LYS A 575 -8.62 -21.26 9.71
CA LYS A 575 -8.97 -22.15 10.82
C LYS A 575 -8.13 -23.43 10.73
N ARG A 576 -8.09 -24.21 11.80
CA ARG A 576 -7.30 -25.45 11.91
C ARG A 576 -7.73 -26.54 10.92
N ASN A 577 -8.95 -26.45 10.40
CA ASN A 577 -9.46 -27.31 9.33
C ASN A 577 -9.06 -26.84 7.91
N GLY A 578 -8.24 -25.78 7.77
CA GLY A 578 -7.75 -25.28 6.49
C GLY A 578 -8.73 -24.40 5.73
N THR A 579 -9.76 -23.85 6.41
CA THR A 579 -10.76 -22.99 5.80
C THR A 579 -10.71 -21.56 6.33
N ALA A 580 -11.08 -20.59 5.51
CA ALA A 580 -11.30 -19.20 5.91
C ALA A 580 -12.49 -18.61 5.17
N SER A 581 -13.10 -17.58 5.74
CA SER A 581 -14.19 -16.84 5.11
C SER A 581 -13.80 -15.36 5.08
N ILE A 582 -13.85 -14.74 3.91
CA ILE A 582 -13.38 -13.37 3.67
C ILE A 582 -14.52 -12.55 3.11
N THR A 583 -15.07 -11.63 3.91
CA THR A 583 -16.02 -10.65 3.40
C THR A 583 -15.27 -9.54 2.67
N LEU A 584 -15.58 -9.36 1.40
CA LEU A 584 -15.00 -8.34 0.55
C LEU A 584 -15.75 -7.01 0.70
N PRO A 585 -15.08 -5.87 0.43
CA PRO A 585 -15.78 -4.61 0.26
C PRO A 585 -16.75 -4.66 -0.93
N ALA A 586 -17.64 -3.68 -1.02
CA ALA A 586 -18.55 -3.55 -2.16
C ALA A 586 -17.79 -3.54 -3.49
N GLN A 587 -18.21 -4.38 -4.42
CA GLN A 587 -17.57 -4.52 -5.73
C GLN A 587 -18.26 -3.61 -6.77
N PRO A 588 -17.52 -3.08 -7.76
CA PRO A 588 -18.10 -2.28 -8.85
C PRO A 588 -18.95 -3.15 -9.78
N ALA A 589 -19.91 -2.53 -10.47
CA ALA A 589 -20.72 -3.22 -11.47
C ALA A 589 -19.88 -3.78 -12.63
N GLY A 590 -20.15 -5.01 -13.05
CA GLY A 590 -19.40 -5.72 -14.10
C GLY A 590 -18.89 -7.08 -13.62
N GLU A 591 -17.97 -7.68 -14.37
CA GLU A 591 -17.26 -8.88 -13.93
C GLU A 591 -16.16 -8.50 -12.93
N SER A 592 -16.11 -9.19 -11.80
CA SER A 592 -15.03 -9.08 -10.81
C SER A 592 -14.12 -10.30 -10.92
N ASP A 593 -12.86 -10.08 -11.29
CA ASP A 593 -11.82 -11.10 -11.37
C ASP A 593 -10.79 -10.88 -10.25
N LEU A 594 -10.83 -11.72 -9.22
CA LEU A 594 -9.99 -11.59 -8.04
C LEU A 594 -8.98 -12.72 -7.93
N THR A 595 -7.78 -12.42 -7.44
CA THR A 595 -6.76 -13.42 -7.12
C THR A 595 -6.77 -13.70 -5.62
N VAL A 596 -6.96 -14.96 -5.24
CA VAL A 596 -6.89 -15.42 -3.85
C VAL A 596 -5.58 -16.15 -3.64
N ARG A 597 -4.76 -15.68 -2.69
CA ARG A 597 -3.41 -16.18 -2.39
C ARG A 597 -3.35 -16.72 -0.98
N TYR A 598 -2.96 -17.98 -0.81
CA TYR A 598 -2.44 -18.49 0.46
C TYR A 598 -0.97 -18.11 0.60
N LEU A 599 -0.61 -17.53 1.74
CA LEU A 599 0.70 -16.93 1.96
C LEU A 599 1.76 -17.91 2.48
N GLY A 600 1.43 -19.21 2.55
CA GLY A 600 2.33 -20.23 3.09
C GLY A 600 2.35 -20.28 4.62
N ARG A 601 3.22 -21.15 5.14
CA ARG A 601 3.56 -21.26 6.57
C ARG A 601 5.06 -21.53 6.66
N GLY A 602 5.84 -20.51 7.03
CA GLY A 602 7.30 -20.57 7.03
C GLY A 602 7.81 -21.23 5.74
N ASP A 603 8.78 -22.12 5.89
CA ASP A 603 9.32 -22.94 4.79
C ASP A 603 8.71 -24.35 4.72
N VAL A 604 7.69 -24.66 5.54
CA VAL A 604 7.10 -26.01 5.61
C VAL A 604 5.89 -26.18 4.69
N ILE A 605 5.19 -25.11 4.33
CA ILE A 605 4.10 -25.15 3.34
C ILE A 605 4.26 -24.00 2.35
N ASP A 606 4.40 -24.34 1.07
CA ASP A 606 4.60 -23.37 0.00
C ASP A 606 3.34 -22.51 -0.21
N PRO A 607 3.48 -21.23 -0.59
CA PRO A 607 2.33 -20.41 -0.99
C PRO A 607 1.66 -20.95 -2.26
N SER A 608 0.37 -20.70 -2.42
CA SER A 608 -0.40 -21.04 -3.63
C SER A 608 -1.45 -19.98 -3.92
N GLN A 609 -2.02 -20.01 -5.13
CA GLN A 609 -3.04 -19.04 -5.53
C GLN A 609 -4.06 -19.65 -6.49
N THR A 610 -5.23 -19.02 -6.55
CA THR A 610 -6.27 -19.29 -7.54
C THR A 610 -6.98 -17.98 -7.89
N THR A 611 -7.70 -17.96 -9.01
CA THR A 611 -8.60 -16.85 -9.35
C THR A 611 -10.04 -17.22 -9.04
N VAL A 612 -10.86 -16.22 -8.74
CA VAL A 612 -12.31 -16.33 -8.63
C VAL A 612 -12.94 -15.21 -9.46
N SER A 613 -13.95 -15.56 -10.25
CA SER A 613 -14.67 -14.65 -11.12
C SER A 613 -16.15 -14.70 -10.78
N PHE A 614 -16.80 -13.55 -10.63
CA PHE A 614 -18.24 -13.46 -10.44
C PHE A 614 -18.80 -12.16 -11.02
N ALA A 615 -20.04 -12.22 -11.49
CA ALA A 615 -20.75 -11.07 -12.02
C ALA A 615 -21.35 -10.21 -10.88
N VAL A 616 -21.14 -8.91 -10.96
CA VAL A 616 -21.73 -7.89 -10.09
C VAL A 616 -22.77 -7.11 -10.89
N ALA A 617 -24.05 -7.40 -10.66
CA ALA A 617 -25.17 -6.84 -11.42
C ALA A 617 -26.11 -6.06 -10.50
N GLY A 618 -26.43 -4.80 -10.85
CA GLY A 618 -27.44 -4.03 -10.12
C GLY A 618 -28.85 -4.48 -10.48
N ASP A 619 -29.85 -4.07 -9.68
CA ASP A 619 -31.26 -4.20 -10.04
C ASP A 619 -31.48 -3.60 -11.45
N PRO A 620 -32.26 -4.25 -12.33
CA PRO A 620 -32.53 -3.71 -13.65
C PRO A 620 -33.16 -2.32 -13.54
N SER A 621 -32.61 -1.35 -14.25
CA SER A 621 -33.16 0.00 -14.33
C SER A 621 -33.67 0.31 -15.74
N THR A 622 -34.60 1.25 -15.82
CA THR A 622 -35.09 1.79 -17.07
C THR A 622 -34.79 3.28 -17.10
N THR A 623 -34.27 3.75 -18.22
CA THR A 623 -34.15 5.19 -18.50
C THR A 623 -35.08 5.52 -19.66
N THR A 624 -35.90 6.55 -19.51
CA THR A 624 -36.71 7.11 -20.59
C THR A 624 -36.32 8.56 -20.81
N LEU A 625 -36.53 9.05 -22.03
CA LEU A 625 -36.18 10.39 -22.42
C LEU A 625 -37.39 11.12 -22.98
N ALA A 626 -37.61 12.35 -22.54
CA ALA A 626 -38.63 13.23 -23.06
C ALA A 626 -37.99 14.56 -23.50
N ALA A 627 -38.07 14.86 -24.79
CA ALA A 627 -37.63 16.12 -25.36
C ALA A 627 -38.82 16.92 -25.89
N PRO A 628 -38.76 18.26 -25.87
CA PRO A 628 -39.76 19.09 -26.56
C PRO A 628 -39.73 18.80 -28.08
N PRO A 629 -40.89 18.87 -28.76
CA PRO A 629 -40.97 18.54 -30.20
C PRO A 629 -40.12 19.47 -31.06
N SER A 630 -39.92 20.72 -30.62
CA SER A 630 -39.00 21.64 -31.25
C SER A 630 -38.53 22.74 -30.30
N LEU A 631 -37.30 23.21 -30.49
CA LEU A 631 -36.76 24.44 -29.91
C LEU A 631 -36.48 25.47 -31.00
N THR A 632 -36.17 26.70 -30.61
CA THR A 632 -35.71 27.74 -31.54
C THR A 632 -34.28 28.15 -31.19
N PHE A 633 -33.44 28.32 -32.21
CA PHE A 633 -32.06 28.79 -32.02
C PHE A 633 -32.01 30.05 -31.12
N GLY A 634 -31.12 30.06 -30.13
CA GLY A 634 -30.94 31.16 -29.20
C GLY A 634 -31.82 31.14 -27.93
N THR A 635 -32.83 30.25 -27.85
CA THR A 635 -33.71 30.19 -26.65
C THR A 635 -33.28 29.14 -25.63
N GLY A 636 -32.53 28.12 -26.06
CA GLY A 636 -32.21 26.96 -25.22
C GLY A 636 -33.46 26.15 -24.88
N GLY A 637 -33.31 25.14 -24.04
CA GLY A 637 -34.41 24.33 -23.54
C GLY A 637 -33.92 23.29 -22.54
N SER A 638 -34.80 22.39 -22.12
CA SER A 638 -34.43 21.23 -21.31
C SER A 638 -35.03 19.97 -21.91
N VAL A 639 -34.28 18.88 -21.75
CA VAL A 639 -34.72 17.50 -22.01
C VAL A 639 -34.77 16.81 -20.65
N THR A 640 -35.80 16.01 -20.42
CA THR A 640 -36.01 15.34 -19.14
C THR A 640 -35.73 13.85 -19.32
N ALA A 641 -34.75 13.33 -18.59
CA ALA A 641 -34.55 11.90 -18.45
C ALA A 641 -35.22 11.42 -17.17
N THR A 642 -35.99 10.33 -17.25
CA THR A 642 -36.60 9.68 -16.09
C THR A 642 -35.98 8.29 -15.95
N VAL A 643 -35.39 8.04 -14.78
CA VAL A 643 -34.74 6.77 -14.40
C VAL A 643 -35.64 6.07 -13.38
N THR A 644 -35.46 4.76 -13.20
CA THR A 644 -36.15 3.98 -12.14
C THR A 644 -36.17 4.73 -10.80
N GLU A 645 -37.32 4.72 -10.13
CA GLU A 645 -37.50 5.41 -8.84
C GLU A 645 -36.50 4.90 -7.79
N GLY A 646 -35.89 5.84 -7.05
CA GLY A 646 -34.85 5.56 -6.08
C GLY A 646 -33.43 5.51 -6.64
N ALA A 647 -33.26 5.55 -7.97
CA ALA A 647 -31.94 5.71 -8.58
C ALA A 647 -31.32 7.08 -8.25
N THR A 648 -30.02 7.08 -8.04
CA THR A 648 -29.18 8.21 -7.66
C THR A 648 -28.06 8.42 -8.69
N GLY A 649 -27.32 9.52 -8.57
CA GLY A 649 -26.21 9.83 -9.47
C GLY A 649 -26.62 10.75 -10.63
N SER A 650 -26.17 10.46 -11.85
CA SER A 650 -26.36 11.35 -13.00
C SER A 650 -26.69 10.62 -14.29
N VAL A 651 -27.36 11.32 -15.20
CA VAL A 651 -27.65 10.89 -16.57
C VAL A 651 -26.84 11.74 -17.54
N ARG A 652 -26.34 11.11 -18.60
CA ARG A 652 -25.60 11.75 -19.69
C ARG A 652 -26.43 11.78 -20.97
N LEU A 653 -26.70 12.97 -21.49
CA LEU A 653 -27.37 13.19 -22.77
C LEU A 653 -26.35 13.21 -23.91
N GLN A 654 -26.56 12.36 -24.91
CA GLN A 654 -25.76 12.25 -26.12
C GLN A 654 -26.57 12.69 -27.34
N GLY A 655 -25.89 13.02 -28.45
CA GLY A 655 -26.54 13.37 -29.72
C GLY A 655 -26.64 14.86 -30.03
N LEU A 656 -26.26 15.74 -29.08
CA LEU A 656 -26.03 17.17 -29.32
C LEU A 656 -24.59 17.42 -29.82
N PRO A 657 -24.34 18.52 -30.56
CA PRO A 657 -22.99 18.88 -30.99
C PRO A 657 -22.14 19.37 -29.81
N GLY A 658 -20.91 18.86 -29.70
CA GLY A 658 -19.98 19.18 -28.61
C GLY A 658 -19.90 18.07 -27.57
N ASP A 659 -19.47 18.43 -26.36
CA ASP A 659 -19.43 17.49 -25.25
C ASP A 659 -20.84 17.15 -24.74
N PRO A 660 -21.09 15.91 -24.35
CA PRO A 660 -22.36 15.48 -23.81
C PRO A 660 -22.72 16.16 -22.49
N VAL A 661 -24.00 16.44 -22.34
CA VAL A 661 -24.56 17.18 -21.20
C VAL A 661 -24.87 16.20 -20.07
N THR A 662 -24.51 16.52 -18.83
CA THR A 662 -24.84 15.72 -17.65
C THR A 662 -25.90 16.41 -16.79
N GLY A 663 -26.79 15.62 -16.22
CA GLY A 663 -27.81 16.09 -15.27
C GLY A 663 -27.88 15.17 -14.06
N THR A 664 -27.93 15.75 -12.87
CA THR A 664 -28.10 15.00 -11.61
C THR A 664 -29.52 14.48 -11.50
N ILE A 665 -29.68 13.27 -10.97
CA ILE A 665 -30.97 12.65 -10.71
C ILE A 665 -31.51 13.17 -9.37
N GLU A 666 -32.68 13.79 -9.40
CA GLU A 666 -33.44 14.20 -8.23
C GLU A 666 -34.84 13.58 -8.31
N ASN A 667 -35.20 12.73 -7.35
CA ASN A 667 -36.46 11.98 -7.32
C ASN A 667 -36.74 11.18 -8.61
N GLY A 668 -35.73 10.45 -9.11
CA GLY A 668 -35.84 9.65 -10.34
C GLY A 668 -35.82 10.45 -11.64
N VAL A 669 -35.58 11.77 -11.60
CA VAL A 669 -35.62 12.64 -12.77
C VAL A 669 -34.34 13.47 -12.90
N ALA A 670 -33.75 13.51 -14.08
CA ALA A 670 -32.64 14.39 -14.43
C ALA A 670 -33.06 15.41 -15.50
N SER A 671 -32.88 16.70 -15.20
CA SER A 671 -33.09 17.79 -16.16
C SER A 671 -31.79 18.13 -16.87
N LEU A 672 -31.77 17.95 -18.19
CA LEU A 672 -30.59 18.11 -19.05
C LEU A 672 -30.77 19.35 -19.91
N ALA A 673 -29.94 20.38 -19.69
CA ALA A 673 -30.07 21.64 -20.40
C ALA A 673 -29.56 21.53 -21.85
N VAL A 674 -30.40 21.93 -22.81
CA VAL A 674 -30.00 22.14 -24.21
C VAL A 674 -29.47 23.57 -24.35
N PRO A 675 -28.18 23.76 -24.67
CA PRO A 675 -27.59 25.10 -24.74
C PRO A 675 -28.28 26.02 -25.74
N THR A 676 -28.37 27.32 -25.44
CA THR A 676 -28.91 28.35 -26.34
C THR A 676 -28.13 28.47 -27.65
N SER A 677 -26.87 28.04 -27.65
CA SER A 677 -25.96 28.00 -28.79
C SER A 677 -26.16 26.81 -29.73
N THR A 678 -27.02 25.83 -29.37
CA THR A 678 -27.28 24.63 -30.20
C THR A 678 -27.80 25.08 -31.58
N PRO A 679 -27.08 24.81 -32.68
CA PRO A 679 -27.46 25.25 -34.01
C PRO A 679 -28.83 24.74 -34.47
N ALA A 680 -29.41 25.39 -35.48
CA ALA A 680 -30.63 24.89 -36.10
C ALA A 680 -30.32 23.57 -36.84
N GLY A 681 -31.10 22.52 -36.56
CA GLY A 681 -30.82 21.17 -37.02
C GLY A 681 -31.80 20.15 -36.45
N ARG A 682 -31.57 18.88 -36.79
CA ARG A 682 -32.30 17.72 -36.28
C ARG A 682 -31.30 16.83 -35.55
N TYR A 683 -31.60 16.47 -34.30
CA TYR A 683 -30.72 15.74 -33.41
C TYR A 683 -31.42 14.49 -32.87
N THR A 684 -30.75 13.35 -32.93
CA THR A 684 -31.20 12.09 -32.32
C THR A 684 -30.53 11.97 -30.96
N LEU A 685 -31.32 12.06 -29.89
CA LEU A 685 -30.81 12.14 -28.52
C LEU A 685 -30.97 10.81 -27.78
N LEU A 686 -29.97 10.47 -26.98
CA LEU A 686 -29.98 9.31 -26.07
C LEU A 686 -29.62 9.76 -24.66
N ALA A 687 -30.33 9.26 -23.66
CA ALA A 687 -29.99 9.45 -22.26
C ALA A 687 -29.43 8.15 -21.70
N ARG A 688 -28.20 8.22 -21.16
CA ARG A 688 -27.51 7.10 -20.55
C ARG A 688 -27.36 7.30 -19.06
N TYR A 689 -27.94 6.39 -18.29
CA TYR A 689 -27.70 6.25 -16.86
C TYR A 689 -26.61 5.19 -16.63
N THR A 690 -25.60 5.49 -15.82
CA THR A 690 -24.44 4.61 -15.60
C THR A 690 -24.64 3.58 -14.49
N GLY A 691 -25.76 3.62 -13.77
CA GLY A 691 -25.98 2.83 -12.56
C GLY A 691 -25.55 3.55 -11.28
N ASP A 692 -25.90 2.97 -10.14
CA ASP A 692 -25.51 3.38 -8.80
C ASP A 692 -25.34 2.15 -7.88
N ASP A 693 -25.21 2.36 -6.57
CA ASP A 693 -25.03 1.32 -5.55
C ASP A 693 -26.17 0.29 -5.49
N ARG A 694 -27.28 0.50 -6.23
CA ARG A 694 -28.43 -0.40 -6.26
C ARG A 694 -28.79 -0.86 -7.67
N PHE A 695 -28.74 0.04 -8.64
CA PHE A 695 -29.28 -0.15 -9.97
C PHE A 695 -28.18 -0.28 -11.02
N GLY A 696 -28.37 -1.20 -11.98
CA GLY A 696 -27.50 -1.33 -13.15
C GLY A 696 -27.67 -0.15 -14.12
N ALA A 697 -26.73 -0.02 -15.07
CA ALA A 697 -26.81 0.96 -16.14
C ALA A 697 -28.01 0.73 -17.06
N SER A 698 -28.59 1.81 -17.59
CA SER A 698 -29.66 1.74 -18.61
C SER A 698 -29.58 2.90 -19.59
N GLU A 699 -30.20 2.72 -20.75
CA GLU A 699 -30.20 3.71 -21.83
C GLU A 699 -31.62 3.89 -22.36
N SER A 700 -31.98 5.12 -22.73
CA SER A 700 -33.28 5.41 -23.32
C SER A 700 -33.37 4.99 -24.78
N GLU A 701 -34.59 4.81 -25.26
CA GLU A 701 -34.83 4.85 -26.70
C GLU A 701 -34.43 6.22 -27.30
N PRO A 702 -33.99 6.29 -28.57
CA PRO A 702 -33.62 7.55 -29.21
C PRO A 702 -34.82 8.51 -29.35
N VAL A 703 -34.63 9.77 -29.00
CA VAL A 703 -35.65 10.83 -29.15
C VAL A 703 -35.16 11.94 -30.08
N GLU A 704 -36.01 12.29 -31.04
CA GLU A 704 -35.72 13.36 -32.00
C GLU A 704 -35.99 14.75 -31.40
N LEU A 705 -35.00 15.63 -31.48
CA LEU A 705 -35.12 17.05 -31.17
C LEU A 705 -34.85 17.89 -32.42
N VAL A 706 -35.81 18.75 -32.78
CA VAL A 706 -35.64 19.71 -33.88
C VAL A 706 -35.36 21.10 -33.31
N VAL A 707 -34.21 21.68 -33.65
CA VAL A 707 -33.93 23.09 -33.37
C VAL A 707 -34.21 23.90 -34.63
N GLY A 708 -35.28 24.69 -34.60
CA GLY A 708 -35.70 25.56 -35.68
C GLY A 708 -34.90 26.87 -35.75
N LYS A 709 -34.83 27.47 -36.94
CA LYS A 709 -34.23 28.80 -37.13
C LYS A 709 -35.04 29.90 -36.44
N ALA A 710 -34.34 30.84 -35.80
CA ALA A 710 -34.93 32.02 -35.18
C ALA A 710 -35.49 33.02 -36.21
N ASN A 711 -36.50 33.80 -35.84
CA ASN A 711 -37.03 34.86 -36.70
C ASN A 711 -36.07 36.06 -36.73
N ALA A 712 -35.83 36.65 -37.91
CA ALA A 712 -35.12 37.93 -38.01
C ALA A 712 -36.09 39.12 -37.98
N ALA A 713 -35.66 40.22 -37.37
CA ALA A 713 -36.24 41.55 -37.56
C ALA A 713 -35.30 42.39 -38.43
N LEU A 714 -35.85 43.10 -39.43
CA LEU A 714 -35.09 43.90 -40.39
C LEU A 714 -35.60 45.34 -40.41
N LYS A 715 -34.72 46.29 -40.10
CA LYS A 715 -34.95 47.74 -40.23
C LYS A 715 -34.03 48.32 -41.29
N ALA A 716 -34.51 49.23 -42.13
CA ALA A 716 -33.69 49.86 -43.17
C ALA A 716 -33.99 51.36 -43.29
N THR A 717 -32.93 52.16 -43.47
CA THR A 717 -33.01 53.61 -43.65
C THR A 717 -32.16 54.05 -44.83
N VAL A 718 -32.60 55.10 -45.53
CA VAL A 718 -31.88 55.70 -46.65
C VAL A 718 -32.18 57.19 -46.71
N ALA A 719 -31.14 58.01 -46.86
CA ALA A 719 -31.31 59.45 -47.04
C ALA A 719 -31.56 59.80 -48.52
N GLY A 720 -32.33 60.87 -48.77
CA GLY A 720 -32.49 61.43 -50.10
C GLY A 720 -31.15 61.90 -50.68
N THR A 721 -31.02 61.88 -52.01
CA THR A 721 -29.77 62.25 -52.70
C THR A 721 -30.04 63.08 -53.95
N ARG A 722 -28.99 63.50 -54.66
CA ARG A 722 -29.05 64.17 -55.97
C ARG A 722 -28.44 63.29 -57.04
N TYR A 723 -28.89 63.46 -58.29
CA TYR A 723 -28.32 62.80 -59.45
C TYR A 723 -26.82 63.05 -59.54
N GLY A 724 -26.03 61.99 -59.58
CA GLY A 724 -24.57 62.04 -59.51
C GLY A 724 -23.95 61.61 -58.18
N THR A 725 -24.75 61.46 -57.12
CA THR A 725 -24.32 60.96 -55.79
C THR A 725 -25.05 59.66 -55.45
N ALA A 726 -24.29 58.61 -55.13
CA ALA A 726 -24.84 57.29 -54.76
C ALA A 726 -25.57 57.37 -53.41
N PRO A 727 -26.88 57.06 -53.32
CA PRO A 727 -27.52 56.89 -52.02
C PRO A 727 -27.09 55.56 -51.39
N VAL A 728 -26.99 55.54 -50.07
CA VAL A 728 -26.59 54.35 -49.30
C VAL A 728 -27.75 53.93 -48.40
N VAL A 729 -28.19 52.69 -48.55
CA VAL A 729 -29.19 52.06 -47.68
C VAL A 729 -28.47 51.41 -46.51
N LYS A 730 -28.78 51.85 -45.29
CA LYS A 730 -28.30 51.23 -44.05
C LYS A 730 -29.38 50.30 -43.51
N ALA A 731 -29.09 49.02 -43.42
CA ALA A 731 -29.98 48.01 -42.87
C ALA A 731 -29.41 47.46 -41.55
N THR A 732 -30.29 47.16 -40.60
CA THR A 732 -29.98 46.50 -39.33
C THR A 732 -30.87 45.27 -39.22
N VAL A 733 -30.23 44.11 -39.04
CA VAL A 733 -30.84 42.80 -38.87
C VAL A 733 -30.57 42.33 -37.45
N THR A 734 -31.62 41.95 -36.73
CA THR A 734 -31.50 41.46 -35.36
C THR A 734 -32.26 40.14 -35.20
N GLY A 735 -31.69 39.18 -34.46
CA GLY A 735 -32.40 37.99 -34.00
C GLY A 735 -32.89 38.17 -32.54
N PRO A 736 -33.81 37.31 -32.07
CA PRO A 736 -34.21 37.28 -30.67
C PRO A 736 -33.06 36.83 -29.74
N ALA A 737 -33.20 37.06 -28.44
CA ALA A 737 -32.30 36.53 -27.40
C ALA A 737 -30.79 36.81 -27.63
N GLY A 738 -30.44 37.95 -28.21
CA GLY A 738 -29.03 38.34 -28.46
C GLY A 738 -28.40 37.67 -29.69
N VAL A 739 -29.15 36.88 -30.46
CA VAL A 739 -28.68 36.30 -31.72
C VAL A 739 -28.35 37.40 -32.70
N THR A 740 -27.10 37.44 -33.17
CA THR A 740 -26.65 38.37 -34.21
C THR A 740 -26.66 37.69 -35.58
N PRO A 741 -27.60 38.04 -36.48
CA PRO A 741 -27.72 37.38 -37.78
C PRO A 741 -26.53 37.70 -38.69
N THR A 742 -26.15 36.73 -39.51
CA THR A 742 -25.09 36.84 -40.52
C THR A 742 -25.67 36.67 -41.92
N GLY A 743 -24.89 36.83 -43.00
CA GLY A 743 -25.39 36.63 -44.37
C GLY A 743 -25.52 37.93 -45.14
N THR A 744 -26.56 38.08 -45.97
CA THR A 744 -26.66 39.19 -46.94
C THR A 744 -27.99 39.91 -46.92
N VAL A 745 -27.95 41.22 -47.17
CA VAL A 745 -29.10 42.08 -47.42
C VAL A 745 -29.09 42.50 -48.89
N THR A 746 -30.19 42.24 -49.58
CA THR A 746 -30.42 42.61 -50.98
C THR A 746 -31.40 43.76 -51.06
N VAL A 747 -31.02 44.87 -51.69
CA VAL A 747 -31.90 46.00 -52.00
C VAL A 747 -32.26 45.97 -53.47
N THR A 748 -33.55 45.91 -53.78
CA THR A 748 -34.07 45.92 -55.14
C THR A 748 -34.80 47.23 -55.43
N THR A 749 -34.43 47.88 -56.54
CA THR A 749 -35.11 49.08 -57.00
C THR A 749 -35.00 49.25 -58.52
N GLY A 750 -36.08 49.71 -59.15
CA GLY A 750 -36.13 49.93 -60.60
C GLY A 750 -35.80 48.68 -61.43
N GLY A 751 -36.14 47.49 -60.92
CA GLY A 751 -35.87 46.19 -61.57
C GLY A 751 -34.44 45.67 -61.43
N LYS A 752 -33.59 46.28 -60.59
CA LYS A 752 -32.21 45.84 -60.34
C LYS A 752 -31.97 45.61 -58.85
N SER A 753 -31.12 44.63 -58.53
CA SER A 753 -30.78 44.24 -57.15
C SER A 753 -29.32 44.56 -56.82
N TYR A 754 -29.09 44.94 -55.57
CA TYR A 754 -27.78 45.30 -55.02
C TYR A 754 -27.61 44.61 -53.67
N VAL A 755 -26.47 43.97 -53.45
CA VAL A 755 -26.26 43.10 -52.27
C VAL A 755 -25.19 43.72 -51.36
N GLY A 756 -25.42 43.66 -50.06
CA GLY A 756 -24.41 43.96 -49.03
C GLY A 756 -24.36 42.85 -47.98
N ARG A 757 -23.19 42.63 -47.40
CA ARG A 757 -22.99 41.63 -46.34
C ARG A 757 -23.39 42.22 -44.98
N VAL A 758 -24.02 41.41 -44.14
CA VAL A 758 -24.30 41.74 -42.74
C VAL A 758 -23.01 41.60 -41.93
N SER A 759 -22.65 42.62 -41.17
CA SER A 759 -21.48 42.65 -40.29
C SER A 759 -21.74 41.88 -38.99
N GLY A 760 -20.69 41.65 -38.20
CA GLY A 760 -20.80 41.04 -36.86
C GLY A 760 -21.58 41.86 -35.83
N ALA A 761 -22.10 43.04 -36.19
CA ALA A 761 -23.02 43.85 -35.38
C ALA A 761 -24.46 43.84 -35.96
N GLY A 762 -24.77 42.93 -36.88
CA GLY A 762 -26.08 42.85 -37.53
C GLY A 762 -26.36 43.99 -38.52
N ALA A 763 -25.34 44.73 -38.98
CA ALA A 763 -25.54 45.89 -39.87
C ALA A 763 -25.06 45.63 -41.31
N ALA A 764 -25.80 46.11 -42.30
CA ALA A 764 -25.42 46.06 -43.72
C ALA A 764 -25.55 47.45 -44.37
N SER A 765 -24.62 47.76 -45.28
CA SER A 765 -24.62 49.02 -46.03
C SER A 765 -24.61 48.72 -47.52
N VAL A 766 -25.65 49.15 -48.25
CA VAL A 766 -25.82 48.87 -49.68
C VAL A 766 -25.86 50.17 -50.46
N ALA A 767 -24.81 50.42 -51.25
CA ALA A 767 -24.74 51.59 -52.12
C ALA A 767 -25.53 51.36 -53.41
N LEU A 768 -26.43 52.28 -53.73
CA LEU A 768 -27.18 52.28 -54.99
C LEU A 768 -26.46 53.13 -56.05
N PRO A 769 -26.72 52.94 -57.36
CA PRO A 769 -25.99 53.66 -58.39
C PRO A 769 -26.21 55.17 -58.32
N ARG A 770 -25.11 55.93 -58.42
CA ARG A 770 -25.15 57.39 -58.57
C ARG A 770 -25.85 57.89 -59.85
N THR A 771 -26.18 56.97 -60.76
CA THR A 771 -26.86 57.21 -62.04
C THR A 771 -28.38 57.02 -61.96
N LEU A 772 -28.95 56.73 -60.79
CA LEU A 772 -30.40 56.71 -60.60
C LEU A 772 -31.00 58.07 -60.98
N THR A 773 -31.85 58.11 -62.02
CA THR A 773 -32.42 59.37 -62.53
C THR A 773 -33.31 60.06 -61.51
N PRO A 774 -33.49 61.40 -61.56
CA PRO A 774 -34.31 62.10 -60.59
C PRO A 774 -35.77 61.63 -60.55
N LYS A 775 -36.14 60.96 -59.45
CA LYS A 775 -37.50 60.58 -59.05
C LYS A 775 -37.46 59.92 -57.67
N ALA A 776 -38.63 59.60 -57.12
CA ALA A 776 -38.75 58.72 -55.97
C ALA A 776 -38.66 57.24 -56.41
N TYR A 777 -37.84 56.47 -55.72
CA TYR A 777 -37.66 55.03 -55.92
C TYR A 777 -38.17 54.27 -54.71
N ALA A 778 -39.12 53.36 -54.91
CA ALA A 778 -39.42 52.34 -53.92
C ALA A 778 -38.27 51.33 -53.84
N LEU A 779 -37.95 50.89 -52.64
CA LEU A 779 -36.91 49.95 -52.32
C LEU A 779 -37.55 48.74 -51.63
N THR A 780 -37.27 47.53 -52.13
CA THR A 780 -37.54 46.28 -51.42
C THR A 780 -36.22 45.79 -50.85
N ILE A 781 -36.14 45.61 -49.54
CA ILE A 781 -34.93 45.19 -48.83
C ILE A 781 -35.19 43.82 -48.23
N VAL A 782 -34.37 42.84 -48.59
CA VAL A 782 -34.53 41.43 -48.17
C VAL A 782 -33.23 40.96 -47.53
N TYR A 783 -33.31 40.54 -46.27
CA TYR A 783 -32.31 39.71 -45.63
C TYR A 783 -32.56 38.24 -46.00
N SER A 784 -31.55 37.55 -46.51
CA SER A 784 -31.66 36.19 -47.05
C SER A 784 -31.80 35.08 -45.98
N GLY A 785 -31.60 35.40 -44.71
CA GLY A 785 -31.44 34.41 -43.66
C GLY A 785 -30.01 33.85 -43.61
N ASP A 786 -29.73 33.03 -42.62
CA ASP A 786 -28.50 32.25 -42.52
C ASP A 786 -28.80 30.81 -42.02
N ALA A 787 -27.77 30.09 -41.57
CA ALA A 787 -27.92 28.73 -41.06
C ALA A 787 -28.89 28.65 -39.87
N ASN A 788 -28.98 29.69 -39.04
CA ASN A 788 -29.68 29.68 -37.76
C ASN A 788 -30.83 30.71 -37.66
N VAL A 789 -30.93 31.65 -38.61
CA VAL A 789 -31.91 32.73 -38.63
C VAL A 789 -32.67 32.76 -39.95
N ARG A 790 -33.98 32.97 -39.91
CA ARG A 790 -34.87 33.04 -41.08
C ARG A 790 -34.68 34.34 -41.86
N ALA A 791 -35.05 34.29 -43.14
CA ALA A 791 -35.12 35.46 -44.00
C ALA A 791 -36.15 36.49 -43.49
N ALA A 792 -35.92 37.77 -43.77
CA ALA A 792 -36.84 38.86 -43.45
C ALA A 792 -36.84 39.90 -44.56
N SER A 793 -37.96 40.61 -44.74
CA SER A 793 -38.08 41.66 -45.75
C SER A 793 -38.76 42.90 -45.22
N THR A 794 -38.35 44.06 -45.72
CA THR A 794 -38.99 45.36 -45.45
C THR A 794 -38.94 46.24 -46.71
N THR A 795 -39.65 47.37 -46.68
CA THR A 795 -39.64 48.34 -47.78
C THR A 795 -39.21 49.71 -47.31
N SER A 796 -38.63 50.50 -48.21
CA SER A 796 -38.26 51.90 -47.96
C SER A 796 -38.37 52.71 -49.25
N ARG A 797 -38.06 54.00 -49.20
CA ARG A 797 -38.09 54.89 -50.37
C ARG A 797 -36.92 55.86 -50.34
N VAL A 798 -36.28 56.05 -51.49
CA VAL A 798 -35.26 57.10 -51.68
C VAL A 798 -35.70 58.08 -52.77
N THR A 799 -35.61 59.38 -52.48
CA THR A 799 -35.88 60.43 -53.45
C THR A 799 -34.57 60.95 -54.03
N VAL A 800 -34.44 60.89 -55.36
CA VAL A 800 -33.31 61.48 -56.09
C VAL A 800 -33.74 62.81 -56.72
N ALA A 801 -33.12 63.91 -56.29
CA ALA A 801 -33.32 65.22 -56.86
C ALA A 801 -32.40 65.47 -58.08
N LYS A 802 -32.70 66.51 -58.88
CA LYS A 802 -31.91 66.87 -60.06
C LYS A 802 -30.47 67.25 -59.68
N GLY A 803 -29.51 66.82 -60.50
CA GLY A 803 -28.08 67.11 -60.34
C GLY A 803 -27.69 68.46 -60.92
N ALA A 804 -26.49 68.96 -60.62
CA ALA A 804 -25.97 70.20 -61.22
C ALA A 804 -25.17 69.91 -62.51
N VAL A 805 -25.21 70.84 -63.48
CA VAL A 805 -24.32 70.79 -64.66
C VAL A 805 -22.94 71.38 -64.36
N GLY A 806 -21.89 70.80 -64.95
CA GLY A 806 -20.50 71.17 -64.72
C GLY A 806 -20.11 72.53 -65.32
N SER A 807 -20.55 72.86 -66.55
CA SER A 807 -20.37 74.21 -67.14
C SER A 807 -21.29 74.46 -68.35
N VAL A 808 -21.46 75.72 -68.74
CA VAL A 808 -22.15 76.14 -69.98
C VAL A 808 -21.21 77.08 -70.75
N LYS A 809 -21.03 76.89 -72.06
CA LYS A 809 -20.11 77.69 -72.91
C LYS A 809 -20.75 77.98 -74.27
N LEU A 810 -20.58 79.18 -74.82
CA LEU A 810 -21.00 79.55 -76.18
C LEU A 810 -19.77 79.87 -77.04
N LYS A 811 -19.65 79.24 -78.21
CA LYS A 811 -18.56 79.45 -79.17
C LYS A 811 -19.11 79.60 -80.60
N PRO A 812 -18.95 80.77 -81.26
CA PRO A 812 -19.24 80.91 -82.68
C PRO A 812 -18.41 79.92 -83.54
N ARG A 813 -18.99 79.31 -84.57
CA ARG A 813 -18.30 78.32 -85.42
C ARG A 813 -17.34 78.96 -86.43
N LYS A 814 -17.64 80.18 -86.87
CA LYS A 814 -16.80 81.02 -87.73
C LYS A 814 -16.86 82.46 -87.19
N THR A 815 -16.02 83.34 -87.74
CA THR A 815 -16.10 84.78 -87.45
C THR A 815 -17.49 85.31 -87.75
N VAL A 816 -18.14 85.93 -86.75
CA VAL A 816 -19.48 86.50 -86.92
C VAL A 816 -19.35 87.78 -87.74
N ARG A 817 -20.04 87.87 -88.89
CA ARG A 817 -20.03 89.06 -89.77
C ARG A 817 -21.36 89.82 -89.69
N ALA A 818 -21.29 91.13 -89.91
CA ALA A 818 -22.44 92.01 -89.77
C ALA A 818 -23.55 91.64 -90.75
N LYS A 819 -24.80 91.71 -90.28
CA LYS A 819 -26.03 91.41 -91.03
C LYS A 819 -26.09 89.99 -91.62
N LYS A 820 -25.15 89.09 -91.28
CA LYS A 820 -25.14 87.68 -91.68
C LYS A 820 -25.51 86.78 -90.50
N VAL A 821 -26.15 85.67 -90.81
CA VAL A 821 -26.46 84.62 -89.83
C VAL A 821 -25.22 83.77 -89.62
N THR A 822 -24.77 83.62 -88.37
CA THR A 822 -23.60 82.78 -88.04
C THR A 822 -24.01 81.66 -87.11
N ALA A 823 -23.65 80.42 -87.44
CA ALA A 823 -23.85 79.31 -86.53
C ALA A 823 -22.89 79.40 -85.34
N ALA A 824 -23.40 79.19 -84.13
CA ALA A 824 -22.64 79.04 -82.90
C ALA A 824 -23.00 77.73 -82.21
N THR A 825 -22.08 77.20 -81.42
CA THR A 825 -22.29 76.01 -80.61
C THR A 825 -22.33 76.39 -79.14
N VAL A 826 -23.39 76.00 -78.45
CA VAL A 826 -23.43 75.98 -76.99
C VAL A 826 -23.07 74.58 -76.51
N THR A 827 -22.14 74.48 -75.57
CA THR A 827 -21.77 73.23 -74.90
C THR A 827 -22.18 73.31 -73.43
N VAL A 828 -22.93 72.32 -72.97
CA VAL A 828 -23.31 72.11 -71.56
C VAL A 828 -22.61 70.84 -71.08
N ALA A 829 -21.57 71.00 -70.24
CA ALA A 829 -20.79 69.89 -69.71
C ALA A 829 -21.47 69.29 -68.47
N THR A 830 -21.45 67.98 -68.35
CA THR A 830 -21.93 67.21 -67.18
C THR A 830 -20.77 66.44 -66.54
N PRO A 831 -20.85 66.08 -65.24
CA PRO A 831 -19.84 65.24 -64.59
C PRO A 831 -19.58 63.94 -65.35
N SER A 832 -18.34 63.44 -65.29
CA SER A 832 -17.92 62.25 -66.04
C SER A 832 -18.73 61.00 -65.67
N GLY A 833 -19.03 60.17 -66.68
CA GLY A 833 -19.82 58.95 -66.53
C GLY A 833 -21.32 59.14 -66.26
N LEU A 834 -21.84 60.38 -66.28
CA LEU A 834 -23.28 60.67 -66.18
C LEU A 834 -23.88 61.05 -67.54
N ALA A 835 -25.21 61.01 -67.63
CA ALA A 835 -25.94 61.38 -68.84
C ALA A 835 -25.53 62.78 -69.34
N LYS A 836 -25.41 62.96 -70.66
CA LYS A 836 -25.13 64.29 -71.22
C LYS A 836 -26.36 65.18 -71.09
N ALA A 837 -26.16 66.46 -70.82
CA ALA A 837 -27.26 67.41 -70.63
C ALA A 837 -28.14 67.51 -71.90
N THR A 838 -29.46 67.50 -71.69
CA THR A 838 -30.49 67.73 -72.71
C THR A 838 -31.35 68.94 -72.32
N GLY A 839 -32.32 69.36 -73.12
CA GLY A 839 -33.24 70.47 -72.76
C GLY A 839 -33.01 71.71 -73.61
N LYS A 840 -33.20 72.90 -73.07
CA LYS A 840 -33.11 74.16 -73.84
C LYS A 840 -32.06 75.11 -73.27
N VAL A 841 -31.35 75.79 -74.16
CA VAL A 841 -30.51 76.94 -73.84
C VAL A 841 -31.13 78.20 -74.44
N ARG A 842 -31.25 79.25 -73.64
CA ARG A 842 -31.69 80.58 -74.07
C ARG A 842 -30.47 81.51 -74.10
N ILE A 843 -30.20 82.09 -75.26
CA ILE A 843 -29.11 83.03 -75.46
C ILE A 843 -29.71 84.40 -75.72
N VAL A 844 -29.38 85.36 -74.88
CA VAL A 844 -29.78 86.76 -75.05
C VAL A 844 -28.54 87.58 -75.39
N LEU A 845 -28.52 88.13 -76.60
CA LEU A 845 -27.48 88.99 -77.15
C LEU A 845 -27.91 90.44 -77.01
N LYS A 846 -27.14 91.24 -76.29
CA LYS A 846 -27.41 92.67 -76.06
C LYS A 846 -26.22 93.54 -76.43
N ARG A 847 -26.48 94.65 -77.12
CA ARG A 847 -25.51 95.71 -77.43
C ARG A 847 -26.23 97.05 -77.56
N GLY A 848 -25.91 98.00 -76.67
CA GLY A 848 -26.70 99.23 -76.53
C GLY A 848 -28.16 98.92 -76.18
N SER A 849 -29.11 99.62 -76.80
CA SER A 849 -30.55 99.35 -76.72
C SER A 849 -30.98 98.09 -77.50
N SER A 850 -30.15 97.58 -78.40
CA SER A 850 -30.50 96.42 -79.22
C SER A 850 -30.38 95.12 -78.44
N THR A 851 -31.49 94.38 -78.37
CA THR A 851 -31.56 93.04 -77.76
C THR A 851 -32.12 92.03 -78.75
N LYS A 852 -31.46 90.88 -78.86
CA LYS A 852 -31.92 89.74 -79.64
C LYS A 852 -31.82 88.48 -78.80
N ALA A 853 -32.84 87.64 -78.83
CA ALA A 853 -32.83 86.37 -78.12
C ALA A 853 -32.99 85.22 -79.10
N VAL A 854 -32.32 84.13 -78.82
CA VAL A 854 -32.49 82.87 -79.54
C VAL A 854 -32.49 81.72 -78.55
N VAL A 855 -33.36 80.75 -78.80
CA VAL A 855 -33.43 79.52 -78.02
C VAL A 855 -32.97 78.38 -78.91
N ALA A 856 -32.17 77.48 -78.35
CA ALA A 856 -31.76 76.26 -79.03
C ALA A 856 -31.91 75.06 -78.11
N THR A 857 -32.24 73.92 -78.71
CA THR A 857 -32.35 72.66 -77.99
C THR A 857 -30.96 72.02 -77.84
N VAL A 858 -30.61 71.69 -76.60
CA VAL A 858 -29.41 70.91 -76.26
C VAL A 858 -29.73 69.44 -76.46
N ARG A 859 -28.95 68.78 -77.33
CA ARG A 859 -28.93 67.34 -77.50
C ARG A 859 -27.50 66.85 -77.28
N SER A 860 -27.34 65.83 -76.46
CA SER A 860 -26.02 65.25 -76.13
C SER A 860 -24.99 66.29 -75.65
N GLY A 861 -25.42 67.20 -74.77
CA GLY A 861 -24.57 68.23 -74.16
C GLY A 861 -24.21 69.38 -75.11
N ARG A 862 -24.76 69.46 -76.33
CA ARG A 862 -24.49 70.54 -77.28
C ARG A 862 -25.75 71.05 -77.96
N ALA A 863 -25.78 72.34 -78.30
CA ALA A 863 -26.81 72.95 -79.15
C ALA A 863 -26.13 73.76 -80.24
N THR A 864 -26.51 73.56 -81.51
CA THR A 864 -26.10 74.46 -82.59
C THR A 864 -27.21 75.48 -82.81
N VAL A 865 -26.85 76.76 -82.79
CA VAL A 865 -27.79 77.87 -82.89
C VAL A 865 -27.36 78.82 -84.01
N LYS A 866 -28.31 79.29 -84.79
CA LYS A 866 -28.08 80.38 -85.74
C LYS A 866 -28.21 81.69 -84.99
N LEU A 867 -27.10 82.40 -84.80
CA LEU A 867 -27.14 83.73 -84.21
C LEU A 867 -27.92 84.67 -85.15
N PRO A 868 -28.81 85.52 -84.62
CA PRO A 868 -29.58 86.46 -85.43
C PRO A 868 -28.66 87.41 -86.20
N LYS A 869 -29.15 88.08 -87.24
CA LYS A 869 -28.36 89.09 -87.98
C LYS A 869 -27.98 90.23 -87.03
N LEU A 870 -26.70 90.34 -86.70
CA LEU A 870 -26.17 91.33 -85.76
C LEU A 870 -25.47 92.48 -86.51
N THR A 871 -25.50 93.69 -85.97
CA THR A 871 -24.69 94.81 -86.49
C THR A 871 -23.23 94.70 -86.02
N LYS A 872 -22.28 95.25 -86.81
CA LYS A 872 -20.82 95.24 -86.54
C LYS A 872 -20.51 95.82 -85.16
N GLY A 873 -19.82 95.08 -84.30
CA GLY A 873 -19.42 95.46 -82.93
C GLY A 873 -19.50 94.29 -81.93
N THR A 874 -19.23 94.56 -80.65
CA THR A 874 -19.19 93.53 -79.59
C THR A 874 -20.54 93.43 -78.86
N TRP A 875 -21.10 92.22 -78.81
CA TRP A 875 -22.37 91.91 -78.14
C TRP A 875 -22.12 91.11 -76.86
N THR A 876 -22.91 91.36 -75.81
CA THR A 876 -22.91 90.52 -74.59
C THR A 876 -23.94 89.41 -74.74
N ALA A 877 -23.53 88.16 -74.59
CA ALA A 877 -24.38 86.98 -74.67
C ALA A 877 -24.60 86.38 -73.27
N LYS A 878 -25.81 86.51 -72.72
CA LYS A 878 -26.25 85.75 -71.53
C LYS A 878 -26.80 84.40 -72.00
N VAL A 879 -26.11 83.32 -71.66
CA VAL A 879 -26.40 81.95 -72.08
C VAL A 879 -26.94 81.18 -70.88
N SER A 880 -28.25 80.94 -70.87
CA SER A 880 -28.96 80.27 -69.78
C SER A 880 -29.35 78.86 -70.22
N TYR A 881 -28.72 77.84 -69.65
CA TYR A 881 -29.25 76.48 -69.70
C TYR A 881 -30.43 76.38 -68.72
N LEU A 882 -31.61 76.07 -69.24
CA LEU A 882 -32.85 76.12 -68.45
C LEU A 882 -33.09 74.85 -67.61
N GLY A 883 -32.18 73.89 -67.67
CA GLY A 883 -32.30 72.60 -67.00
C GLY A 883 -32.94 71.53 -67.88
N SER A 884 -33.11 70.36 -67.28
CA SER A 884 -33.77 69.18 -67.85
C SER A 884 -34.52 68.40 -66.76
N THR A 885 -35.02 67.22 -67.12
CA THR A 885 -35.50 66.22 -66.17
C THR A 885 -34.36 65.69 -65.28
N THR A 886 -33.11 65.72 -65.74
CA THR A 886 -31.94 65.16 -65.04
C THR A 886 -31.13 66.21 -64.28
N TYR A 887 -30.98 67.40 -64.85
CA TYR A 887 -30.11 68.46 -64.33
C TYR A 887 -30.84 69.77 -64.07
N THR A 888 -30.39 70.51 -63.06
CA THR A 888 -30.84 71.88 -62.79
C THR A 888 -30.26 72.87 -63.82
N GLY A 889 -30.92 74.02 -63.97
CA GLY A 889 -30.48 75.07 -64.89
C GLY A 889 -29.21 75.78 -64.42
N ARG A 890 -28.47 76.36 -65.36
CA ARG A 890 -27.26 77.16 -65.09
C ARG A 890 -27.09 78.26 -66.11
N THR A 891 -26.76 79.47 -65.65
CA THR A 891 -26.60 80.65 -66.51
C THR A 891 -25.17 81.17 -66.48
N VAL A 892 -24.65 81.56 -67.64
CA VAL A 892 -23.33 82.19 -67.81
C VAL A 892 -23.43 83.38 -68.76
N THR A 893 -22.46 84.30 -68.74
CA THR A 893 -22.40 85.45 -69.64
C THR A 893 -21.06 85.47 -70.38
N THR A 894 -21.06 85.77 -71.68
CA THR A 894 -19.85 85.89 -72.52
C THR A 894 -19.97 87.02 -73.55
N LYS A 895 -18.94 87.29 -74.34
CA LYS A 895 -18.93 88.35 -75.38
C LYS A 895 -18.82 87.73 -76.79
N VAL A 896 -19.55 88.28 -77.76
CA VAL A 896 -19.53 87.88 -79.18
C VAL A 896 -19.15 89.09 -80.03
N LYS A 897 -17.97 89.05 -80.67
CA LYS A 897 -17.49 90.12 -81.55
C LYS A 897 -18.00 89.91 -82.98
N VAL A 898 -18.61 90.93 -83.59
CA VAL A 898 -19.14 90.92 -84.96
C VAL A 898 -18.29 91.83 -85.85
N LYS A 899 -17.65 91.28 -86.88
CA LYS A 899 -16.81 92.01 -87.86
C LYS A 899 -17.64 92.51 -89.06
N GLY A 900 -17.04 93.38 -89.89
CA GLY A 900 -17.65 93.89 -91.13
C GLY A 900 -18.12 92.79 -92.07
#